data_AF-A0A7K3QTE5-F1
#
_entry.id   AF-A0A7K3QTE5-F1
#
_cell.length_a   1.000
_cell.length_b   1.000
_cell.length_c   1.000
_cell.angle_alpha   90.00
_cell.angle_beta   90.00
_cell.angle_gamma   90.00
#
_symmetry.space_group_name_H-M   'P 1'
#
loop_
_entity.id
_entity.type
_entity.pdbx_description
1 polymer ?
#
loop_
_entity_poly.entity_id
_entity_poly.type
_entity_poly.pdbx_seq_one_letter_code
_entity_poly.pdbx_strand_id
1 'polypeptide(L)'
;MRTSHLPGQLSLDFRDSADHLPTSPTPGRATGERLHPPSHAPAASFGGSGNGLFSPALRTGSGGKGPRPGVKDDPRAHDPVDTDRWCSVPRNDVKSFALQPTPNQVEWAVDMAVRGELRAKWLKQGGWRAQTGLDAIDPQGLFPPPTLKGKAGARIPAQVMLGVLAQESNLWQAESGAVPGQMGSPLAATAGFYGHKGDTSDAYWTINWANSDCGYGVGQVTDGMRMAGHEKPGETSLPPAKQRAVALDYTVDIAAAMYILADKWNELHATGQTITVNNDDPSKPENWFAALWNYNLGFNPKSQASQHGGHWGLGWYNNPANPVYPPSRHPFMTDPRDAAKPQQWPYEEKVMGWSAWSIDTGYSYATSGRQDWPGESGYSTAGFRPAWWGNPAQRDAVKPPLDAFCNSTNHCTSSNPPTCPDATCYEQYWWNGGNVTWKKYCDSECGHENIKYETLVAEPGRGYRLQYGTPVCARDGLPSGALVVNSIADNADTFTDCGSSGTDDGSFQFTFSPDPAATGPGLGQYDAKGDLYQIGGGYDGHFWYAHTRDTSHLGGDGGRLTVKGTWTLGQNVDGWARVFVHIPDTGAHTQQSHYVIKGVAGGDRERYLDTHYGKNTWAELGVYQFTSTPRVELTNTTADGTADDDVAFTSVAFQKLPGKPKHMVVAMGDSYSSGEGAGSYSPESDRDHGKRTWNACRRSDNSWARKLLLPGYTTPLGGLSDSRTTSVDFQNVTCSGATTSQLTVGDPNSWGRMGNYHEKTQVDSGVLSPDTTLVMLTIGGNDGGNFTRAVQNCYVIGVCDRKDYTGKIDQAVADTGTVIDEIAATAPNAQIVLMGYPRIVGQNQCWAGDFDTLNYLADYMRDKQKAEVDGLKRSGTKVAFADPIPALKGHGLCDSDEWINGMVAGPNGDGDFHDGDPANQAPCLLKPGQDICLSLESFHPKNAGTAGYAQVMGQALTDIGYKGS
;
A
#
# COMPACT_ATOMS: atom_id res chain seq x y z
N MET A 1 9.86 18.09 24.27
CA MET A 1 8.68 17.82 25.12
C MET A 1 7.46 17.98 24.23
N ARG A 2 6.56 16.97 24.14
CA ARG A 2 5.42 16.89 23.19
C ARG A 2 5.86 16.95 21.72
N THR A 3 6.05 15.88 20.94
CA THR A 3 5.46 14.52 20.84
C THR A 3 4.00 14.47 20.38
N SER A 4 3.80 14.68 19.07
CA SER A 4 2.74 14.06 18.27
C SER A 4 3.22 12.69 17.76
N HIS A 5 2.29 11.73 17.64
CA HIS A 5 2.59 10.32 17.32
C HIS A 5 1.48 9.72 16.45
N LEU A 6 1.83 9.25 15.25
CA LEU A 6 1.09 8.26 14.47
C LEU A 6 2.12 7.36 13.74
N PRO A 7 1.88 6.04 13.61
CA PRO A 7 2.80 5.14 12.93
C PRO A 7 2.60 5.23 11.40
N GLY A 8 3.32 6.15 10.77
CA GLY A 8 3.41 6.17 9.31
C GLY A 8 4.21 4.97 8.81
N GLN A 9 3.57 4.07 8.05
CA GLN A 9 4.30 3.19 7.16
C GLN A 9 5.09 4.08 6.18
N LEU A 10 6.41 3.90 6.11
CA LEU A 10 7.23 4.49 5.06
C LEU A 10 6.98 3.74 3.74
N SER A 11 5.88 4.08 3.07
CA SER A 11 5.79 3.89 1.62
C SER A 11 6.88 4.75 0.99
N LEU A 12 7.77 4.13 0.22
CA LEU A 12 8.68 4.87 -0.64
C LEU A 12 7.88 5.37 -1.83
N ASP A 13 7.35 6.60 -1.72
CA ASP A 13 6.65 7.34 -2.78
C ASP A 13 7.49 7.32 -4.08
N PHE A 14 7.18 6.41 -5.01
CA PHE A 14 7.73 6.41 -6.37
C PHE A 14 6.97 7.42 -7.23
N ARG A 15 6.98 8.69 -6.82
CA ARG A 15 6.39 9.76 -7.62
C ARG A 15 7.21 10.01 -8.87
N ASP A 16 6.48 10.08 -9.97
CA ASP A 16 6.96 10.34 -11.31
C ASP A 16 7.93 11.54 -11.35
N SER A 17 9.16 11.25 -11.78
CA SER A 17 10.16 12.23 -12.20
C SER A 17 10.84 11.64 -13.42
N ALA A 18 10.08 11.60 -14.53
CA ALA A 18 10.53 11.13 -15.83
C ALA A 18 11.57 12.08 -16.46
N ASP A 19 12.74 12.18 -15.83
CA ASP A 19 13.99 12.63 -16.41
C ASP A 19 15.08 11.65 -15.94
N HIS A 20 15.83 11.10 -16.92
CA HIS A 20 16.79 9.99 -16.83
C HIS A 20 17.46 9.72 -15.47
N LEU A 21 17.53 8.45 -15.03
CA LEU A 21 18.66 7.82 -14.31
C LEU A 21 18.44 6.29 -14.12
N PRO A 22 19.50 5.45 -14.03
CA PRO A 22 19.39 3.99 -14.01
C PRO A 22 19.23 3.37 -12.60
N THR A 23 18.87 2.09 -12.57
CA THR A 23 18.63 1.26 -11.38
C THR A 23 19.84 1.07 -10.46
N SER A 24 19.58 0.91 -9.15
CA SER A 24 20.59 0.51 -8.16
C SER A 24 21.18 -0.88 -8.46
N PRO A 25 22.51 -1.05 -8.51
CA PRO A 25 23.14 -2.37 -8.66
C PRO A 25 23.38 -3.06 -7.31
N THR A 26 22.97 -4.33 -7.22
CA THR A 26 23.25 -5.24 -6.09
C THR A 26 24.69 -5.80 -6.12
N PRO A 27 25.22 -6.30 -4.99
CA PRO A 27 26.60 -6.79 -4.87
C PRO A 27 26.86 -8.18 -5.51
N GLY A 28 27.79 -8.28 -6.47
CA GLY A 28 28.22 -9.57 -7.05
C GLY A 28 29.12 -9.43 -8.30
N ARG A 29 30.19 -10.23 -8.42
CA ARG A 29 31.32 -9.96 -9.34
C ARG A 29 32.04 -11.25 -9.75
N ALA A 30 32.48 -11.49 -10.99
CA ALA A 30 32.79 -10.57 -12.12
C ALA A 30 31.88 -10.84 -13.36
N THR A 31 32.03 -10.28 -14.58
CA THR A 31 33.14 -9.65 -15.33
C THR A 31 32.83 -8.21 -15.79
N GLY A 32 33.86 -7.38 -16.01
CA GLY A 32 33.72 -6.00 -16.45
C GLY A 32 33.26 -5.82 -17.90
N GLU A 33 31.97 -6.04 -18.19
CA GLU A 33 31.33 -5.60 -19.45
C GLU A 33 30.16 -4.64 -19.21
N ARG A 34 30.37 -3.41 -19.70
CA ARG A 34 29.36 -2.46 -20.22
C ARG A 34 28.20 -2.06 -19.30
N LEU A 35 28.33 -0.84 -18.77
CA LEU A 35 27.22 0.11 -18.74
C LEU A 35 27.49 1.18 -19.81
N HIS A 36 26.51 1.43 -20.68
CA HIS A 36 26.55 2.52 -21.66
C HIS A 36 25.80 3.72 -21.09
N PRO A 37 26.40 4.93 -20.96
CA PRO A 37 25.64 6.14 -20.73
C PRO A 37 25.05 6.65 -22.06
N PRO A 38 23.82 7.19 -22.07
CA PRO A 38 23.25 7.81 -23.25
C PRO A 38 24.01 9.09 -23.62
N SER A 39 24.58 9.11 -24.84
CA SER A 39 25.26 10.27 -25.40
C SER A 39 24.27 11.41 -25.69
N HIS A 40 24.56 12.61 -25.17
CA HIS A 40 23.82 13.82 -25.52
C HIS A 40 23.90 14.15 -27.02
N ALA A 41 22.81 14.65 -27.58
CA ALA A 41 22.75 15.30 -28.89
C ALA A 41 22.02 16.66 -28.78
N PRO A 42 22.36 17.67 -29.61
CA PRO A 42 22.06 19.08 -29.32
C PRO A 42 20.69 19.59 -29.80
N ALA A 43 20.31 20.74 -29.28
CA ALA A 43 19.04 21.42 -29.52
C ALA A 43 18.75 21.81 -30.98
N ALA A 44 17.46 21.78 -31.37
CA ALA A 44 16.94 22.47 -32.54
C ALA A 44 15.54 23.08 -32.28
N SER A 45 15.41 24.33 -32.70
CA SER A 45 14.29 25.27 -32.63
C SER A 45 12.86 24.80 -32.96
N PHE A 46 11.89 25.47 -32.31
CA PHE A 46 10.47 25.55 -32.67
C PHE A 46 10.19 25.94 -34.14
N GLY A 47 9.08 25.44 -34.69
CA GLY A 47 8.44 25.92 -35.93
C GLY A 47 7.07 25.26 -36.13
N GLY A 48 5.98 26.04 -36.15
CA GLY A 48 4.61 25.50 -36.02
C GLY A 48 3.75 25.48 -37.29
N SER A 49 2.48 25.08 -37.10
CA SER A 49 1.29 25.28 -37.95
C SER A 49 1.07 24.36 -39.17
N GLY A 50 -0.15 23.79 -39.29
CA GLY A 50 -0.67 23.32 -40.59
C GLY A 50 -1.84 22.32 -40.57
N ASN A 51 -3.07 22.79 -40.38
CA ASN A 51 -4.35 22.06 -40.50
C ASN A 51 -4.51 21.11 -41.70
N GLY A 52 -5.30 20.03 -41.55
CA GLY A 52 -5.82 19.25 -42.69
C GLY A 52 -6.75 18.08 -42.32
N LEU A 53 -8.05 18.33 -42.21
CA LEU A 53 -9.11 17.30 -42.08
C LEU A 53 -9.16 16.37 -43.31
N PHE A 54 -9.63 15.13 -43.15
CA PHE A 54 -10.86 14.58 -43.78
C PHE A 54 -11.05 13.08 -43.46
N SER A 55 -12.16 12.73 -42.80
CA SER A 55 -12.73 11.38 -42.79
C SER A 55 -13.75 11.21 -43.92
N PRO A 56 -14.05 9.98 -44.35
CA PRO A 56 -15.44 9.53 -44.22
C PRO A 56 -15.65 8.04 -43.85
N ALA A 57 -16.35 7.84 -42.75
CA ALA A 57 -17.48 6.91 -42.52
C ALA A 57 -17.54 5.47 -43.12
N LEU A 58 -17.60 4.50 -42.19
CA LEU A 58 -18.58 3.40 -42.06
C LEU A 58 -18.80 2.37 -43.20
N ARG A 59 -18.56 1.10 -42.84
CA ARG A 59 -19.56 0.01 -43.04
C ARG A 59 -19.62 -0.93 -41.84
N THR A 60 -20.83 -1.26 -41.41
CA THR A 60 -21.14 -2.27 -40.40
C THR A 60 -21.21 -3.67 -41.02
N GLY A 61 -20.89 -4.70 -40.23
CA GLY A 61 -20.97 -6.10 -40.66
C GLY A 61 -20.92 -7.05 -39.48
N SER A 62 -22.08 -7.49 -39.00
CA SER A 62 -22.19 -8.52 -37.96
C SER A 62 -21.81 -9.89 -38.54
N GLY A 63 -20.76 -10.49 -37.97
CA GLY A 63 -20.30 -11.84 -38.33
C GLY A 63 -19.85 -12.58 -37.08
N GLY A 64 -20.70 -13.49 -36.59
CA GLY A 64 -20.36 -14.33 -35.44
C GLY A 64 -19.14 -15.20 -35.74
N LYS A 65 -18.11 -15.10 -34.88
CA LYS A 65 -16.95 -16.00 -34.95
C LYS A 65 -17.31 -17.29 -34.24
N GLY A 66 -17.43 -18.38 -35.01
CA GLY A 66 -17.39 -19.74 -34.47
C GLY A 66 -16.05 -20.02 -33.78
N PRO A 67 -15.95 -21.13 -33.02
CA PRO A 67 -14.79 -21.38 -32.17
C PRO A 67 -13.50 -21.46 -32.99
N ARG A 68 -12.49 -20.66 -32.61
CA ARG A 68 -11.10 -20.93 -33.02
C ARG A 68 -10.69 -22.28 -32.40
N PRO A 69 -9.79 -23.05 -33.04
CA PRO A 69 -9.20 -24.23 -32.39
C PRO A 69 -8.57 -23.78 -31.07
N GLY A 70 -8.95 -24.43 -29.96
CA GLY A 70 -8.45 -24.05 -28.64
C GLY A 70 -6.93 -24.12 -28.62
N VAL A 71 -6.29 -22.96 -28.43
CA VAL A 71 -4.93 -22.92 -27.87
C VAL A 71 -5.02 -23.69 -26.55
N LYS A 72 -4.10 -24.62 -26.31
CA LYS A 72 -4.06 -25.29 -25.01
C LYS A 72 -3.84 -24.21 -23.95
N ASP A 73 -4.71 -24.21 -22.96
CA ASP A 73 -4.57 -23.39 -21.78
C ASP A 73 -3.20 -23.66 -21.14
N ASP A 74 -2.44 -22.60 -20.83
CA ASP A 74 -1.11 -22.72 -20.25
C ASP A 74 -1.24 -22.77 -18.74
N PRO A 75 -0.87 -23.86 -18.06
CA PRO A 75 -1.03 -23.98 -16.61
C PRO A 75 -0.34 -22.85 -15.83
N ARG A 76 0.71 -22.24 -16.38
CA ARG A 76 1.45 -21.13 -15.76
C ARG A 76 0.63 -19.84 -15.69
N ALA A 77 -0.43 -19.69 -16.50
CA ALA A 77 -1.38 -18.58 -16.41
C ALA A 77 -2.22 -18.63 -15.11
N HIS A 78 -2.21 -19.76 -14.39
CA HIS A 78 -3.07 -20.02 -13.24
C HIS A 78 -2.31 -20.41 -11.96
N ASP A 79 -1.04 -20.79 -12.09
CA ASP A 79 -0.14 -21.07 -10.97
C ASP A 79 0.53 -19.76 -10.50
N PRO A 80 0.38 -19.31 -9.24
CA PRO A 80 1.08 -18.13 -8.73
C PRO A 80 2.61 -18.31 -8.69
N VAL A 81 3.12 -19.54 -8.78
CA VAL A 81 4.55 -19.85 -8.78
C VAL A 81 5.15 -19.69 -10.18
N ASP A 82 6.33 -19.07 -10.25
CA ASP A 82 7.19 -19.12 -11.43
C ASP A 82 7.89 -20.47 -11.53
N THR A 83 7.29 -21.36 -12.30
CA THR A 83 7.82 -22.71 -12.59
C THR A 83 8.99 -22.69 -13.58
N ASP A 84 9.18 -21.58 -14.31
CA ASP A 84 10.24 -21.32 -15.30
C ASP A 84 11.37 -20.39 -14.80
N ARG A 85 11.30 -19.94 -13.54
CA ARG A 85 12.33 -19.11 -12.88
C ARG A 85 13.73 -19.73 -12.95
N TRP A 86 14.77 -18.91 -12.78
CA TRP A 86 16.16 -19.40 -12.58
C TRP A 86 16.64 -19.35 -11.12
N CYS A 87 15.95 -18.60 -10.25
CA CYS A 87 16.28 -18.51 -8.83
C CYS A 87 15.77 -19.74 -8.05
N SER A 88 16.55 -20.18 -7.06
CA SER A 88 16.31 -21.46 -6.36
C SER A 88 14.96 -21.53 -5.64
N VAL A 89 14.68 -20.55 -4.79
CA VAL A 89 13.47 -20.50 -3.96
C VAL A 89 12.42 -19.61 -4.63
N PRO A 90 11.24 -20.14 -4.97
CA PRO A 90 10.20 -19.35 -5.63
C PRO A 90 9.66 -18.25 -4.72
N ARG A 91 9.34 -17.09 -5.32
CA ARG A 91 8.31 -16.20 -4.79
C ARG A 91 6.94 -16.88 -4.94
N ASN A 92 5.97 -16.52 -4.10
CA ASN A 92 4.56 -16.88 -4.26
C ASN A 92 4.22 -18.40 -4.24
N ASP A 93 5.15 -19.23 -3.76
CA ASP A 93 4.84 -20.61 -3.37
C ASP A 93 4.32 -20.62 -1.93
N VAL A 94 3.08 -21.09 -1.76
CA VAL A 94 2.42 -21.22 -0.45
C VAL A 94 3.13 -22.18 0.51
N LYS A 95 4.14 -22.93 0.05
CA LYS A 95 4.99 -23.79 0.89
C LYS A 95 6.31 -23.13 1.27
N SER A 96 6.55 -21.89 0.85
CA SER A 96 7.85 -21.21 0.97
C SER A 96 7.67 -19.80 1.54
N PHE A 97 7.46 -19.73 2.85
CA PHE A 97 7.34 -18.48 3.60
C PHE A 97 8.63 -18.13 4.34
N ALA A 98 8.97 -16.84 4.37
CA ALA A 98 10.01 -16.28 5.23
C ALA A 98 9.37 -15.54 6.42
N LEU A 99 9.98 -15.65 7.61
CA LEU A 99 9.64 -14.79 8.74
C LEU A 99 10.20 -13.39 8.48
N GLN A 100 9.38 -12.34 8.63
CA GLN A 100 9.92 -10.99 8.79
C GLN A 100 10.42 -10.80 10.23
N PRO A 101 11.73 -10.79 10.51
CA PRO A 101 12.23 -10.69 11.87
C PRO A 101 11.93 -9.32 12.48
N THR A 102 11.79 -9.28 13.81
CA THR A 102 11.87 -8.01 14.55
C THR A 102 13.29 -7.42 14.44
N PRO A 103 13.47 -6.08 14.50
CA PRO A 103 14.80 -5.49 14.47
C PRO A 103 15.70 -6.03 15.61
N ASN A 104 15.10 -6.30 16.77
CA ASN A 104 15.75 -6.99 17.89
C ASN A 104 16.30 -8.39 17.54
N GLN A 105 15.61 -9.15 16.70
CA GLN A 105 16.07 -10.46 16.25
C GLN A 105 17.26 -10.33 15.29
N VAL A 106 17.24 -9.36 14.37
CA VAL A 106 18.35 -9.10 13.45
C VAL A 106 19.60 -8.63 14.21
N GLU A 107 19.44 -7.66 15.12
CA GLU A 107 20.51 -7.17 15.98
C GLU A 107 21.09 -8.28 16.88
N TRP A 108 20.23 -9.11 17.49
CA TRP A 108 20.68 -10.28 18.24
C TRP A 108 21.46 -11.27 17.35
N ALA A 109 20.97 -11.57 16.15
CA ALA A 109 21.62 -12.54 15.29
C ALA A 109 23.01 -12.06 14.85
N VAL A 110 23.16 -10.78 14.52
CA VAL A 110 24.48 -10.17 14.24
C VAL A 110 25.37 -10.22 15.49
N ASP A 111 24.89 -9.75 16.65
CA ASP A 111 25.64 -9.75 17.91
C ASP A 111 26.15 -11.17 18.28
N MET A 112 25.38 -12.21 18.00
CA MET A 112 25.79 -13.60 18.21
C MET A 112 26.74 -14.09 17.11
N ALA A 113 26.49 -13.74 15.84
CA ALA A 113 27.28 -14.18 14.69
C ALA A 113 28.73 -13.68 14.74
N VAL A 114 28.94 -12.39 15.04
CA VAL A 114 30.28 -11.79 15.12
C VAL A 114 31.13 -12.41 16.24
N ARG A 115 30.51 -13.04 17.25
CA ARG A 115 31.17 -13.78 18.34
C ARG A 115 31.34 -15.29 18.06
N GLY A 116 30.88 -15.79 16.91
CA GLY A 116 30.91 -17.22 16.57
C GLY A 116 29.85 -18.08 17.28
N GLU A 117 28.87 -17.42 17.91
CA GLU A 117 27.85 -17.99 18.78
C GLU A 117 26.43 -17.94 18.16
N LEU A 118 26.26 -17.64 16.87
CA LEU A 118 24.97 -17.81 16.18
C LEU A 118 24.76 -19.31 15.87
N ARG A 119 24.40 -20.04 16.92
CA ARG A 119 24.45 -21.50 17.02
C ARG A 119 23.12 -22.09 17.44
N ALA A 120 22.83 -23.29 16.93
CA ALA A 120 21.58 -24.03 17.16
C ALA A 120 21.12 -24.06 18.63
N LYS A 121 22.06 -24.10 19.58
CA LYS A 121 21.83 -24.11 21.04
C LYS A 121 21.17 -22.83 21.60
N TRP A 122 21.21 -21.73 20.87
CA TRP A 122 20.60 -20.44 21.24
C TRP A 122 19.31 -20.12 20.46
N LEU A 123 19.06 -20.84 19.36
CA LEU A 123 17.88 -20.66 18.50
C LEU A 123 16.67 -21.44 19.04
N LYS A 124 15.48 -20.91 18.78
CA LYS A 124 14.20 -21.63 18.93
C LYS A 124 14.01 -22.51 17.70
N GLN A 125 14.29 -23.80 17.86
CA GLN A 125 14.09 -24.81 16.83
C GLN A 125 12.60 -25.16 16.68
N GLY A 126 12.19 -25.71 15.54
CA GLY A 126 10.80 -26.01 15.22
C GLY A 126 9.90 -24.76 15.09
N GLY A 127 8.62 -24.89 15.43
CA GLY A 127 7.64 -23.79 15.29
C GLY A 127 7.46 -23.38 13.83
N TRP A 128 7.61 -22.10 13.51
CA TRP A 128 7.54 -21.62 12.12
C TRP A 128 8.63 -22.24 11.23
N ARG A 129 9.80 -22.60 11.80
CA ARG A 129 10.86 -23.30 11.07
C ARG A 129 10.46 -24.73 10.71
N ALA A 130 9.64 -25.39 11.53
CA ALA A 130 9.08 -26.70 11.19
C ALA A 130 8.18 -26.60 9.95
N GLN A 131 7.28 -25.60 9.95
CA GLN A 131 6.35 -25.36 8.86
C GLN A 131 7.07 -25.03 7.53
N THR A 132 8.22 -24.34 7.58
CA THR A 132 9.04 -24.09 6.37
C THR A 132 9.95 -25.27 5.95
N GLY A 133 9.98 -26.38 6.71
CA GLY A 133 10.83 -27.54 6.45
C GLY A 133 12.27 -27.39 6.93
N LEU A 134 12.52 -26.53 7.91
CA LEU A 134 13.80 -26.16 8.50
C LEU A 134 13.86 -26.48 10.02
N ASP A 135 13.24 -27.59 10.45
CA ASP A 135 13.07 -28.01 11.85
C ASP A 135 14.26 -27.76 12.79
N ALA A 136 15.47 -28.05 12.30
CA ALA A 136 16.72 -27.92 13.03
C ALA A 136 17.80 -27.23 12.17
N ILE A 137 18.22 -26.03 12.59
CA ILE A 137 19.28 -25.26 11.93
C ILE A 137 20.42 -24.90 12.89
N ASP A 138 21.66 -24.99 12.38
CA ASP A 138 22.85 -24.37 12.98
C ASP A 138 23.41 -23.37 11.96
N PRO A 139 23.09 -22.07 12.06
CA PRO A 139 23.50 -21.07 11.07
C PRO A 139 25.01 -21.08 10.86
N GLN A 140 25.78 -21.04 11.96
CA GLN A 140 27.24 -21.14 11.89
C GLN A 140 27.79 -22.57 11.76
N GLY A 141 26.93 -23.57 11.61
CA GLY A 141 27.29 -24.91 11.15
C GLY A 141 27.20 -25.02 9.63
N LEU A 142 26.19 -24.40 9.04
CA LEU A 142 26.04 -24.25 7.58
C LEU A 142 27.07 -23.26 7.02
N PHE A 143 27.34 -22.19 7.77
CA PHE A 143 28.25 -21.10 7.46
C PHE A 143 29.13 -20.78 8.70
N PRO A 144 30.27 -21.48 8.91
CA PRO A 144 31.21 -21.23 10.02
C PRO A 144 31.67 -19.77 10.24
N PRO A 145 32.23 -19.41 11.41
CA PRO A 145 32.78 -18.06 11.60
C PRO A 145 33.99 -17.83 10.66
N PRO A 146 33.98 -16.77 9.82
CA PRO A 146 35.08 -16.51 8.90
C PRO A 146 36.32 -16.01 9.66
N THR A 147 37.51 -16.33 9.13
CA THR A 147 38.78 -15.82 9.65
C THR A 147 39.22 -14.59 8.84
N LEU A 148 39.53 -13.49 9.52
CA LEU A 148 40.06 -12.29 8.87
C LEU A 148 41.60 -12.32 8.78
N LYS A 149 42.13 -11.93 7.62
CA LYS A 149 43.56 -11.67 7.40
C LYS A 149 43.97 -10.36 8.10
N GLY A 150 45.28 -10.19 8.32
CA GLY A 150 45.89 -9.02 8.96
C GLY A 150 46.09 -9.20 10.48
N LYS A 151 45.03 -9.55 11.22
CA LYS A 151 45.06 -9.61 12.69
C LYS A 151 44.39 -10.88 13.23
N ALA A 152 45.14 -11.71 13.95
CA ALA A 152 44.61 -12.94 14.55
C ALA A 152 43.52 -12.64 15.60
N GLY A 153 42.41 -13.37 15.55
CA GLY A 153 41.25 -13.14 16.43
C GLY A 153 40.41 -11.90 16.10
N ALA A 154 40.67 -11.24 14.96
CA ALA A 154 39.82 -10.18 14.45
C ALA A 154 38.43 -10.69 14.04
N ARG A 155 37.43 -9.81 14.17
CA ARG A 155 36.03 -10.03 13.80
C ARG A 155 35.43 -8.75 13.21
N ILE A 156 34.30 -8.89 12.52
CA ILE A 156 33.52 -7.76 12.03
C ILE A 156 32.86 -7.05 13.23
N PRO A 157 32.88 -5.70 13.31
CA PRO A 157 32.06 -4.96 14.28
C PRO A 157 30.57 -5.16 13.95
N ALA A 158 29.74 -5.43 14.96
CA ALA A 158 28.31 -5.67 14.79
C ALA A 158 27.62 -4.56 13.96
N GLN A 159 27.95 -3.29 14.23
CA GLN A 159 27.37 -2.14 13.53
C GLN A 159 27.71 -2.08 12.04
N VAL A 160 28.89 -2.55 11.61
CA VAL A 160 29.24 -2.60 10.17
C VAL A 160 28.36 -3.62 9.47
N MET A 161 28.19 -4.80 10.07
CA MET A 161 27.30 -5.83 9.53
C MET A 161 25.84 -5.36 9.52
N LEU A 162 25.36 -4.74 10.61
CA LEU A 162 24.01 -4.16 10.68
C LEU A 162 23.79 -3.03 9.67
N GLY A 163 24.82 -2.22 9.39
CA GLY A 163 24.79 -1.21 8.35
C GLY A 163 24.70 -1.80 6.93
N VAL A 164 25.34 -2.95 6.68
CA VAL A 164 25.12 -3.72 5.44
C VAL A 164 23.68 -4.21 5.38
N LEU A 165 23.18 -4.90 6.40
CA LEU A 165 21.79 -5.42 6.41
C LEU A 165 20.75 -4.30 6.23
N ALA A 166 20.97 -3.13 6.82
CA ALA A 166 20.11 -1.96 6.60
C ALA A 166 20.19 -1.46 5.14
N GLN A 167 21.38 -1.44 4.54
CA GLN A 167 21.58 -1.00 3.15
C GLN A 167 21.08 -2.00 2.10
N GLU A 168 21.12 -3.30 2.37
CA GLU A 168 20.67 -4.35 1.45
C GLU A 168 19.14 -4.53 1.46
N SER A 169 18.50 -4.43 2.63
CA SER A 169 17.11 -4.89 2.80
C SER A 169 16.24 -4.06 3.74
N ASN A 170 16.73 -2.97 4.34
CA ASN A 170 16.08 -2.30 5.49
C ASN A 170 15.82 -3.25 6.69
N LEU A 171 16.65 -4.29 6.86
CA LEU A 171 16.49 -5.37 7.85
C LEU A 171 15.33 -6.36 7.53
N TRP A 172 14.92 -6.47 6.27
CA TRP A 172 13.82 -7.35 5.84
C TRP A 172 14.29 -8.73 5.35
N GLN A 173 13.56 -9.79 5.71
CA GLN A 173 13.77 -11.16 5.23
C GLN A 173 12.56 -11.68 4.45
N ALA A 174 11.36 -11.18 4.74
CA ALA A 174 10.20 -11.34 3.87
C ALA A 174 10.06 -10.11 2.96
N GLU A 175 9.28 -10.24 1.89
CA GLU A 175 8.97 -9.11 1.00
C GLU A 175 8.25 -7.98 1.74
N SER A 176 8.33 -6.79 1.15
CA SER A 176 7.51 -5.64 1.54
C SER A 176 6.06 -6.06 1.74
N GLY A 177 5.36 -5.46 2.72
CA GLY A 177 3.99 -5.81 3.09
C GLY A 177 3.90 -6.62 4.39
N ALA A 178 4.86 -7.52 4.66
CA ALA A 178 4.91 -8.24 5.94
C ALA A 178 5.41 -7.33 7.07
N VAL A 179 4.61 -7.14 8.14
CA VAL A 179 5.08 -6.43 9.34
C VAL A 179 5.92 -7.38 10.22
N PRO A 180 6.87 -6.89 11.03
CA PRO A 180 7.72 -7.76 11.84
C PRO A 180 6.94 -8.72 12.75
N GLY A 181 7.19 -10.01 12.57
CA GLY A 181 6.50 -11.14 13.20
C GLY A 181 5.54 -11.90 12.29
N GLN A 182 5.01 -11.25 11.25
CA GLN A 182 4.32 -11.95 10.16
C GLN A 182 5.29 -12.77 9.31
N MET A 183 4.71 -13.64 8.50
CA MET A 183 5.41 -14.33 7.41
C MET A 183 4.98 -13.71 6.09
N GLY A 184 5.84 -13.79 5.07
CA GLY A 184 5.45 -13.46 3.69
C GLY A 184 6.26 -14.24 2.66
N SER A 185 6.11 -13.88 1.38
CA SER A 185 7.06 -14.29 0.33
C SER A 185 8.51 -14.00 0.77
N PRO A 186 9.48 -14.86 0.43
CA PRO A 186 10.88 -14.64 0.77
C PRO A 186 11.41 -13.41 0.05
N LEU A 187 12.08 -12.49 0.75
CA LEU A 187 12.59 -11.27 0.14
C LEU A 187 13.55 -11.61 -0.98
N ALA A 188 13.13 -11.38 -2.23
CA ALA A 188 14.00 -11.35 -3.39
C ALA A 188 13.62 -10.14 -4.24
N ALA A 189 14.52 -9.15 -4.32
CA ALA A 189 14.25 -7.88 -4.98
C ALA A 189 13.67 -8.10 -6.38
N THR A 190 12.48 -7.56 -6.68
CA THR A 190 11.72 -7.87 -7.91
C THR A 190 12.58 -7.74 -9.18
N ALA A 191 13.34 -6.63 -9.31
CA ALA A 191 14.25 -6.44 -10.44
C ALA A 191 15.33 -7.53 -10.54
N GLY A 192 15.90 -7.96 -9.41
CA GLY A 192 16.93 -8.99 -9.34
C GLY A 192 16.39 -10.41 -9.49
N PHE A 193 15.19 -10.72 -9.01
CA PHE A 193 14.58 -12.04 -9.15
C PHE A 193 14.16 -12.32 -10.61
N TYR A 194 13.50 -11.36 -11.25
CA TYR A 194 13.01 -11.49 -12.63
C TYR A 194 13.99 -10.99 -13.70
N GLY A 195 15.12 -10.37 -13.31
CA GLY A 195 16.15 -9.90 -14.24
C GLY A 195 15.72 -8.72 -15.13
N HIS A 196 14.78 -7.91 -14.65
CA HIS A 196 14.19 -6.75 -15.31
C HIS A 196 15.23 -5.74 -15.81
N LYS A 197 15.02 -5.17 -17.00
CA LYS A 197 15.90 -4.17 -17.64
C LYS A 197 15.12 -3.25 -18.58
N GLY A 198 15.51 -1.98 -18.62
CA GLY A 198 15.02 -1.01 -19.60
C GLY A 198 14.46 0.25 -18.95
N ASP A 199 14.38 1.33 -19.74
CA ASP A 199 14.05 2.67 -19.26
C ASP A 199 12.55 3.02 -19.44
N THR A 200 11.75 2.11 -20.00
CA THR A 200 10.29 2.23 -20.10
C THR A 200 9.62 1.15 -19.25
N SER A 201 8.41 1.42 -18.75
CA SER A 201 7.63 0.46 -17.95
C SER A 201 7.48 -0.89 -18.67
N ASP A 202 7.08 -0.89 -19.95
CA ASP A 202 6.96 -2.10 -20.78
C ASP A 202 8.27 -2.91 -20.87
N ALA A 203 9.41 -2.23 -21.05
CA ALA A 203 10.69 -2.91 -21.17
C ALA A 203 11.12 -3.48 -19.81
N TYR A 204 11.04 -2.64 -18.76
CA TYR A 204 11.41 -3.01 -17.39
C TYR A 204 10.68 -4.26 -16.92
N TRP A 205 9.35 -4.29 -17.03
CA TRP A 205 8.55 -5.43 -16.53
C TRP A 205 8.69 -6.72 -17.34
N THR A 206 9.41 -6.72 -18.47
CA THR A 206 9.63 -7.95 -19.24
C THR A 206 10.63 -8.87 -18.52
N ILE A 207 10.14 -10.02 -18.03
CA ILE A 207 10.97 -10.99 -17.31
C ILE A 207 12.11 -11.53 -18.19
N ASN A 208 13.35 -11.46 -17.67
CA ASN A 208 14.54 -12.02 -18.30
C ASN A 208 15.36 -12.83 -17.29
N TRP A 209 14.99 -14.11 -17.15
CA TRP A 209 15.58 -15.06 -16.23
C TRP A 209 17.11 -15.22 -16.37
N ALA A 210 17.67 -15.00 -17.56
CA ALA A 210 19.11 -15.07 -17.77
C ALA A 210 19.88 -13.99 -16.98
N ASN A 211 19.23 -12.85 -16.71
CA ASN A 211 19.77 -11.75 -15.92
C ASN A 211 19.50 -11.88 -14.42
N SER A 212 18.73 -12.87 -13.95
CA SER A 212 18.30 -12.94 -12.55
C SER A 212 19.49 -13.01 -11.58
N ASP A 213 19.60 -12.02 -10.69
CA ASP A 213 20.65 -11.95 -9.69
C ASP A 213 20.43 -12.95 -8.55
N CYS A 214 19.15 -13.19 -8.21
CA CYS A 214 18.70 -14.13 -7.19
C CYS A 214 19.25 -13.84 -5.78
N GLY A 215 19.33 -12.55 -5.42
CA GLY A 215 19.61 -12.11 -4.05
C GLY A 215 18.41 -12.39 -3.14
N TYR A 216 18.66 -13.02 -1.99
CA TYR A 216 17.63 -13.34 -1.00
C TYR A 216 17.91 -12.73 0.37
N GLY A 217 16.83 -12.45 1.12
CA GLY A 217 16.89 -12.24 2.56
C GLY A 217 17.57 -10.95 3.01
N VAL A 218 17.85 -10.88 4.31
CA VAL A 218 18.25 -9.66 5.01
C VAL A 218 19.62 -9.11 4.60
N GLY A 219 20.50 -9.96 4.10
CA GLY A 219 21.78 -9.59 3.51
C GLY A 219 21.84 -9.65 1.97
N GLN A 220 20.71 -9.87 1.30
CA GLN A 220 20.59 -10.03 -0.16
C GLN A 220 21.63 -11.01 -0.73
N VAL A 221 21.71 -12.21 -0.15
CA VAL A 221 22.67 -13.26 -0.53
C VAL A 221 22.37 -13.76 -1.95
N THR A 222 23.29 -13.52 -2.89
CA THR A 222 23.19 -13.88 -4.31
C THR A 222 24.02 -15.11 -4.68
N ASP A 223 25.23 -15.23 -4.13
CA ASP A 223 26.22 -16.24 -4.53
C ASP A 223 25.74 -17.69 -4.31
N GLY A 224 25.63 -18.44 -5.41
CA GLY A 224 25.18 -19.82 -5.43
C GLY A 224 23.67 -19.99 -5.23
N MET A 225 22.87 -18.93 -5.37
CA MET A 225 21.41 -18.96 -5.15
C MET A 225 20.56 -19.21 -6.41
N ARG A 226 21.20 -19.31 -7.58
CA ARG A 226 20.57 -19.84 -8.81
C ARG A 226 20.39 -21.37 -8.75
N MET A 227 19.39 -21.88 -9.47
CA MET A 227 19.22 -23.33 -9.64
C MET A 227 20.37 -23.96 -10.42
N ALA A 228 20.66 -25.23 -10.13
CA ALA A 228 21.67 -25.99 -10.86
C ALA A 228 21.30 -26.13 -12.34
N GLY A 229 22.25 -25.85 -13.23
CA GLY A 229 22.03 -25.70 -14.68
C GLY A 229 21.73 -24.27 -15.14
N HIS A 230 21.58 -23.31 -14.23
CA HIS A 230 21.28 -21.90 -14.50
C HIS A 230 22.32 -20.93 -13.87
N GLU A 231 23.40 -21.45 -13.31
CA GLU A 231 24.47 -20.70 -12.63
C GLU A 231 25.03 -19.54 -13.48
N LYS A 232 25.47 -18.47 -12.81
CA LYS A 232 26.27 -17.41 -13.43
C LYS A 232 27.62 -18.00 -13.90
N PRO A 233 28.28 -17.43 -14.93
CA PRO A 233 29.57 -17.94 -15.39
C PRO A 233 30.63 -17.97 -14.27
N GLY A 234 31.13 -19.17 -13.95
CA GLY A 234 32.12 -19.37 -12.88
C GLY A 234 31.54 -19.55 -11.47
N GLU A 235 30.21 -19.49 -11.31
CA GLU A 235 29.50 -19.79 -10.07
C GLU A 235 29.29 -21.31 -9.90
N THR A 236 28.94 -21.75 -8.70
CA THR A 236 28.43 -23.09 -8.42
C THR A 236 27.27 -22.98 -7.44
N SER A 237 26.10 -23.54 -7.78
CA SER A 237 24.94 -23.52 -6.88
C SER A 237 25.26 -24.13 -5.52
N LEU A 238 24.77 -23.48 -4.46
CA LEU A 238 24.68 -24.08 -3.15
C LEU A 238 23.72 -25.29 -3.19
N PRO A 239 23.89 -26.30 -2.32
CA PRO A 239 22.92 -27.39 -2.21
C PRO A 239 21.50 -26.85 -1.94
N PRO A 240 20.43 -27.40 -2.53
CA PRO A 240 19.07 -26.85 -2.40
C PRO A 240 18.58 -26.63 -0.97
N ALA A 241 18.99 -27.49 -0.02
CA ALA A 241 18.69 -27.31 1.40
C ALA A 241 19.37 -26.08 2.02
N LYS A 242 20.59 -25.73 1.58
CA LYS A 242 21.26 -24.47 1.98
C LYS A 242 20.59 -23.26 1.33
N GLN A 243 20.24 -23.34 0.04
CA GLN A 243 19.52 -22.27 -0.65
C GLN A 243 18.18 -21.96 0.06
N ARG A 244 17.39 -22.99 0.37
CA ARG A 244 16.15 -22.83 1.14
C ARG A 244 16.38 -22.24 2.54
N ALA A 245 17.43 -22.66 3.23
CA ALA A 245 17.76 -22.12 4.54
C ALA A 245 18.15 -20.64 4.50
N VAL A 246 18.94 -20.20 3.50
CA VAL A 246 19.28 -18.79 3.28
C VAL A 246 18.01 -17.95 3.00
N ALA A 247 17.17 -18.38 2.05
CA ALA A 247 16.00 -17.59 1.66
C ALA A 247 14.92 -17.49 2.74
N LEU A 248 14.72 -18.54 3.56
CA LEU A 248 13.59 -18.60 4.50
C LEU A 248 13.98 -18.31 5.96
N ASP A 249 15.28 -18.36 6.33
CA ASP A 249 15.73 -18.08 7.70
C ASP A 249 16.77 -16.96 7.81
N TYR A 250 16.37 -15.88 8.46
CA TYR A 250 17.16 -14.68 8.66
C TYR A 250 18.49 -14.92 9.42
N THR A 251 18.60 -15.95 10.26
CA THR A 251 19.85 -16.24 10.98
C THR A 251 20.87 -16.94 10.10
N VAL A 252 20.40 -17.83 9.21
CA VAL A 252 21.24 -18.48 8.19
C VAL A 252 21.70 -17.46 7.15
N ASP A 253 20.79 -16.57 6.73
CA ASP A 253 21.09 -15.47 5.82
C ASP A 253 22.17 -14.53 6.38
N ILE A 254 22.02 -14.05 7.62
CA ILE A 254 23.02 -13.21 8.31
C ILE A 254 24.38 -13.92 8.41
N ALA A 255 24.39 -15.23 8.68
CA ALA A 255 25.63 -16.00 8.73
C ALA A 255 26.32 -16.08 7.34
N ALA A 256 25.56 -16.19 6.25
CA ALA A 256 26.06 -16.16 4.88
C ALA A 256 26.53 -14.77 4.44
N ALA A 257 25.77 -13.71 4.74
CA ALA A 257 26.15 -12.33 4.44
C ALA A 257 27.44 -11.91 5.18
N MET A 258 27.62 -12.35 6.43
CA MET A 258 28.85 -12.14 7.19
C MET A 258 30.08 -12.81 6.53
N TYR A 259 29.90 -13.93 5.81
CA TYR A 259 30.97 -14.52 5.00
C TYR A 259 31.37 -13.63 3.83
N ILE A 260 30.39 -13.15 3.08
CA ILE A 260 30.62 -12.36 1.87
C ILE A 260 31.43 -11.12 2.26
N LEU A 261 31.02 -10.40 3.32
CA LEU A 261 31.76 -9.25 3.83
C LEU A 261 33.19 -9.58 4.30
N ALA A 262 33.37 -10.71 5.00
CA ALA A 262 34.70 -11.16 5.43
C ALA A 262 35.60 -11.57 4.25
N ASP A 263 35.05 -12.13 3.18
CA ASP A 263 35.78 -12.43 1.95
C ASP A 263 36.29 -11.14 1.28
N LYS A 264 35.46 -10.09 1.21
CA LYS A 264 35.89 -8.78 0.66
C LYS A 264 37.02 -8.13 1.46
N TRP A 265 36.97 -8.22 2.80
CA TRP A 265 38.10 -7.85 3.66
C TRP A 265 39.35 -8.67 3.30
N ASN A 266 39.20 -9.99 3.21
CA ASN A 266 40.30 -10.93 2.93
C ASN A 266 40.91 -10.78 1.53
N GLU A 267 40.15 -10.32 0.55
CA GLU A 267 40.66 -10.01 -0.79
C GLU A 267 41.58 -8.78 -0.78
N LEU A 268 41.17 -7.72 -0.09
CA LEU A 268 41.96 -6.50 0.11
C LEU A 268 43.22 -6.73 0.95
N HIS A 269 43.26 -7.83 1.71
CA HIS A 269 44.42 -8.25 2.50
C HIS A 269 45.22 -9.38 1.84
N ALA A 270 45.06 -9.62 0.54
CA ALA A 270 45.90 -10.55 -0.20
C ALA A 270 47.30 -9.98 -0.49
N THR A 271 48.32 -10.83 -0.37
CA THR A 271 49.73 -10.47 -0.53
C THR A 271 50.00 -9.80 -1.89
N GLY A 272 50.57 -8.60 -1.86
CA GLY A 272 50.99 -7.86 -3.05
C GLY A 272 49.93 -6.91 -3.64
N GLN A 273 48.68 -6.96 -3.15
CA GLN A 273 47.57 -6.08 -3.57
C GLN A 273 46.86 -5.40 -2.40
N THR A 274 47.58 -5.19 -1.30
CA THR A 274 46.99 -4.74 -0.03
C THR A 274 46.48 -3.29 -0.08
N ILE A 275 45.26 -3.06 0.39
CA ILE A 275 44.66 -1.73 0.59
C ILE A 275 44.08 -1.66 2.00
N THR A 276 44.63 -0.79 2.84
CA THR A 276 44.18 -0.58 4.23
C THR A 276 43.56 0.80 4.42
N VAL A 277 42.91 1.00 5.57
CA VAL A 277 42.33 2.28 5.98
C VAL A 277 42.74 2.61 7.42
N ASN A 278 43.08 3.88 7.64
CA ASN A 278 43.62 4.48 8.87
C ASN A 278 44.74 3.65 9.53
N ASN A 279 44.43 2.95 10.64
CA ASN A 279 45.35 2.10 11.40
C ASN A 279 45.16 0.59 11.14
N ASP A 280 44.28 0.22 10.20
CA ASP A 280 43.97 -1.15 9.80
C ASP A 280 43.48 -2.08 10.93
N ASP A 281 42.98 -1.52 12.04
CA ASP A 281 42.34 -2.33 13.08
C ASP A 281 40.90 -2.69 12.69
N PRO A 282 40.56 -3.96 12.43
CA PRO A 282 39.20 -4.38 12.09
C PRO A 282 38.18 -4.15 13.23
N SER A 283 38.60 -3.80 14.45
CA SER A 283 37.68 -3.38 15.52
C SER A 283 37.00 -2.03 15.26
N LYS A 284 37.51 -1.24 14.31
CA LYS A 284 37.05 0.12 13.99
C LYS A 284 36.16 0.13 12.74
N PRO A 285 34.92 0.66 12.80
CA PRO A 285 34.00 0.66 11.65
C PRO A 285 34.59 1.29 10.39
N GLU A 286 35.25 2.44 10.49
CA GLU A 286 35.81 3.18 9.34
C GLU A 286 36.84 2.37 8.56
N ASN A 287 37.52 1.42 9.19
CA ASN A 287 38.53 0.62 8.50
C ASN A 287 37.90 -0.39 7.52
N TRP A 288 36.60 -0.65 7.64
CA TRP A 288 35.82 -1.46 6.70
C TRP A 288 35.40 -0.70 5.43
N PHE A 289 35.63 0.61 5.33
CA PHE A 289 35.21 1.44 4.19
C PHE A 289 35.65 0.85 2.83
N ALA A 290 36.91 0.44 2.71
CA ALA A 290 37.42 -0.22 1.50
C ALA A 290 36.78 -1.60 1.24
N ALA A 291 36.52 -2.38 2.29
CA ALA A 291 35.88 -3.70 2.17
C ALA A 291 34.41 -3.60 1.74
N LEU A 292 33.70 -2.56 2.17
CA LEU A 292 32.33 -2.24 1.76
C LEU A 292 32.26 -1.73 0.31
N TRP A 293 33.23 -0.93 -0.12
CA TRP A 293 33.39 -0.57 -1.52
C TRP A 293 33.61 -1.82 -2.40
N ASN A 294 34.48 -2.75 -1.96
CA ASN A 294 34.66 -4.06 -2.60
C ASN A 294 33.38 -4.92 -2.54
N TYR A 295 32.56 -4.81 -1.49
CA TYR A 295 31.29 -5.54 -1.40
C TYR A 295 30.40 -5.23 -2.60
N ASN A 296 30.05 -3.96 -2.81
CA ASN A 296 29.07 -3.59 -3.82
C ASN A 296 29.54 -3.74 -5.29
N LEU A 297 30.78 -3.35 -5.63
CA LEU A 297 31.26 -3.38 -7.03
C LEU A 297 32.26 -4.51 -7.33
N GLY A 298 32.73 -5.20 -6.30
CA GLY A 298 33.92 -6.03 -6.39
C GLY A 298 35.22 -5.24 -6.51
N PHE A 299 36.31 -6.00 -6.52
CA PHE A 299 37.68 -5.53 -6.68
C PHE A 299 38.18 -5.81 -8.10
N ASN A 300 39.24 -5.13 -8.53
CA ASN A 300 39.97 -5.48 -9.75
C ASN A 300 41.35 -6.01 -9.35
N PRO A 301 41.60 -7.33 -9.48
CA PRO A 301 42.73 -7.97 -8.85
C PRO A 301 44.03 -7.65 -9.58
N LYS A 302 45.12 -7.48 -8.84
CA LYS A 302 46.41 -7.08 -9.43
C LYS A 302 46.98 -8.09 -10.42
N SER A 303 46.55 -9.35 -10.34
CA SER A 303 46.85 -10.42 -11.30
C SER A 303 46.29 -10.15 -12.70
N GLN A 304 45.24 -9.33 -12.84
CA GLN A 304 44.62 -8.94 -14.11
C GLN A 304 45.10 -7.55 -14.59
N ALA A 305 45.96 -6.85 -13.84
CA ALA A 305 46.36 -5.48 -14.17
C ALA A 305 46.93 -5.31 -15.58
N SER A 306 47.64 -6.31 -16.11
CA SER A 306 48.15 -6.30 -17.50
C SER A 306 47.08 -6.32 -18.59
N GLN A 307 45.84 -6.68 -18.24
CA GLN A 307 44.66 -6.67 -19.13
C GLN A 307 43.98 -5.29 -19.14
N HIS A 308 44.18 -4.48 -18.08
CA HIS A 308 43.57 -3.16 -17.87
C HIS A 308 44.62 -2.04 -17.83
N GLY A 309 45.55 -2.04 -18.79
CA GLY A 309 46.56 -0.96 -18.93
C GLY A 309 47.59 -0.82 -17.79
N GLY A 310 47.63 -1.76 -16.84
CA GLY A 310 48.40 -1.67 -15.59
C GLY A 310 47.56 -1.28 -14.36
N HIS A 311 46.29 -0.94 -14.55
CA HIS A 311 45.37 -0.53 -13.48
C HIS A 311 44.74 -1.73 -12.76
N TRP A 312 44.50 -1.55 -11.47
CA TRP A 312 43.86 -2.51 -10.56
C TRP A 312 43.31 -1.75 -9.35
N GLY A 313 42.54 -2.41 -8.48
CA GLY A 313 42.02 -1.81 -7.25
C GLY A 313 40.50 -1.68 -7.18
N LEU A 314 40.03 -0.80 -6.29
CA LEU A 314 38.59 -0.51 -6.08
C LEU A 314 38.01 0.32 -7.24
N GLY A 315 36.84 -0.06 -7.74
CA GLY A 315 36.21 0.54 -8.93
C GLY A 315 35.78 2.01 -8.76
N TRP A 316 35.89 2.81 -9.82
CA TRP A 316 35.63 4.27 -9.76
C TRP A 316 34.20 4.66 -9.37
N TYR A 317 33.18 3.84 -9.67
CA TYR A 317 31.78 4.24 -9.49
C TYR A 317 31.45 4.62 -8.03
N ASN A 318 31.94 3.87 -7.04
CA ASN A 318 31.80 4.18 -5.61
C ASN A 318 32.87 5.16 -5.09
N ASN A 319 33.69 5.78 -5.92
CA ASN A 319 34.64 6.77 -5.41
C ASN A 319 33.89 7.97 -4.80
N PRO A 320 34.17 8.37 -3.55
CA PRO A 320 33.52 9.52 -2.92
C PRO A 320 33.58 10.82 -3.73
N ALA A 321 34.61 11.00 -4.57
CA ALA A 321 34.79 12.16 -5.45
C ALA A 321 34.16 12.02 -6.84
N ASN A 322 33.50 10.90 -7.17
CA ASN A 322 32.84 10.69 -8.46
C ASN A 322 31.75 11.77 -8.68
N PRO A 323 31.78 12.54 -9.80
CA PRO A 323 30.83 13.64 -10.07
C PRO A 323 29.33 13.28 -10.02
N VAL A 324 28.97 12.00 -10.06
CA VAL A 324 27.56 11.55 -9.90
C VAL A 324 27.02 11.82 -8.49
N TYR A 325 27.88 11.91 -7.48
CA TYR A 325 27.50 12.23 -6.11
C TYR A 325 27.73 13.71 -5.82
N PRO A 326 26.78 14.44 -5.19
CA PRO A 326 27.00 15.83 -4.81
C PRO A 326 28.26 15.97 -3.91
N PRO A 327 29.24 16.82 -4.27
CA PRO A 327 30.46 16.97 -3.47
C PRO A 327 30.20 17.66 -2.13
N SER A 328 29.13 18.45 -2.04
CA SER A 328 28.67 19.14 -0.83
C SER A 328 27.82 18.27 0.12
N ARG A 329 27.59 16.98 -0.18
CA ARG A 329 26.80 16.10 0.68
C ARG A 329 27.44 15.95 2.07
N HIS A 330 26.61 16.02 3.11
CA HIS A 330 26.99 15.67 4.47
C HIS A 330 27.14 14.13 4.61
N PRO A 331 27.54 13.59 5.77
CA PRO A 331 27.48 12.16 6.01
C PRO A 331 26.03 11.66 5.89
N PHE A 332 25.84 10.47 5.33
CA PHE A 332 24.53 9.86 5.19
C PHE A 332 23.89 9.58 6.56
N MET A 333 22.59 9.83 6.70
CA MET A 333 21.80 9.67 7.94
C MET A 333 22.12 10.65 9.08
N THR A 334 22.84 11.75 8.83
CA THR A 334 22.76 12.92 9.73
C THR A 334 21.37 13.58 9.66
N ASP A 335 20.66 13.39 8.54
CA ASP A 335 19.23 13.68 8.38
C ASP A 335 18.51 12.38 7.97
N PRO A 336 17.48 11.91 8.69
CA PRO A 336 16.73 10.71 8.30
C PRO A 336 16.13 10.76 6.89
N ARG A 337 15.95 11.96 6.31
CA ARG A 337 15.44 12.15 4.95
C ARG A 337 16.44 11.74 3.86
N ASP A 338 17.71 11.51 4.22
CA ASP A 338 18.72 10.98 3.29
C ASP A 338 18.32 9.62 2.73
N ALA A 339 17.61 8.80 3.52
CA ALA A 339 17.09 7.50 3.12
C ALA A 339 16.08 7.55 1.96
N ALA A 340 15.47 8.72 1.70
CA ALA A 340 14.60 8.95 0.54
C ALA A 340 15.38 9.39 -0.73
N LYS A 341 16.68 9.70 -0.61
CA LYS A 341 17.58 10.07 -1.72
C LYS A 341 18.95 9.37 -1.67
N PRO A 342 19.00 8.05 -1.42
CA PRO A 342 20.26 7.33 -1.16
C PRO A 342 21.23 7.35 -2.35
N GLN A 343 20.75 7.56 -3.58
CA GLN A 343 21.57 7.67 -4.79
C GLN A 343 22.57 8.84 -4.77
N GLN A 344 22.44 9.78 -3.84
CA GLN A 344 23.40 10.87 -3.66
C GLN A 344 24.68 10.46 -2.91
N TRP A 345 24.75 9.24 -2.38
CA TRP A 345 25.92 8.71 -1.65
C TRP A 345 26.41 7.37 -2.25
N PRO A 346 27.74 7.13 -2.30
CA PRO A 346 28.28 5.82 -2.66
C PRO A 346 27.94 4.79 -1.58
N TYR A 347 28.02 3.51 -1.94
CA TYR A 347 27.56 2.39 -1.12
C TYR A 347 28.14 2.38 0.31
N GLU A 348 29.46 2.51 0.44
CA GLU A 348 30.15 2.43 1.71
C GLU A 348 29.93 3.65 2.62
N GLU A 349 29.68 4.84 2.06
CA GLU A 349 29.21 6.00 2.86
C GLU A 349 27.82 5.74 3.45
N LYS A 350 26.93 5.05 2.73
CA LYS A 350 25.59 4.70 3.25
C LYS A 350 25.66 3.69 4.39
N VAL A 351 26.42 2.61 4.21
CA VAL A 351 26.65 1.60 5.27
C VAL A 351 27.29 2.24 6.51
N MET A 352 28.26 3.14 6.33
CA MET A 352 28.84 3.91 7.43
C MET A 352 27.82 4.83 8.13
N GLY A 353 26.91 5.45 7.37
CA GLY A 353 25.79 6.24 7.91
C GLY A 353 24.84 5.39 8.76
N TRP A 354 24.37 4.26 8.24
CA TRP A 354 23.57 3.31 9.02
C TRP A 354 24.30 2.83 10.28
N SER A 355 25.60 2.52 10.17
CA SER A 355 26.43 2.13 11.32
C SER A 355 26.49 3.21 12.40
N ALA A 356 26.42 4.49 12.02
CA ALA A 356 26.61 5.64 12.91
C ALA A 356 25.31 6.23 13.50
N TRP A 357 24.15 6.02 12.84
CA TRP A 357 22.87 6.59 13.28
C TRP A 357 21.71 5.58 13.42
N SER A 358 21.85 4.34 12.91
CA SER A 358 20.76 3.35 12.74
C SER A 358 19.70 3.76 11.72
N ILE A 359 18.99 2.77 11.19
CA ILE A 359 17.73 2.94 10.49
C ILE A 359 16.58 3.19 11.49
N ASP A 360 15.55 3.93 11.08
CA ASP A 360 14.24 3.94 11.73
C ASP A 360 13.33 2.92 11.02
N THR A 361 12.81 1.96 11.76
CA THR A 361 12.01 0.85 11.21
C THR A 361 10.50 1.08 11.31
N GLY A 362 10.05 2.20 11.88
CA GLY A 362 8.63 2.48 12.16
C GLY A 362 8.02 1.63 13.29
N TYR A 363 8.68 0.56 13.74
CA TYR A 363 8.17 -0.37 14.74
C TYR A 363 9.10 -0.47 15.96
N SER A 364 8.52 -0.58 17.15
CA SER A 364 9.27 -0.82 18.38
C SER A 364 8.95 -2.19 18.98
N TYR A 365 9.99 -2.87 19.49
CA TYR A 365 9.85 -4.18 20.13
C TYR A 365 10.73 -4.29 21.37
N ALA A 366 10.24 -5.03 22.37
CA ALA A 366 11.04 -5.54 23.47
C ALA A 366 11.76 -6.86 23.07
N THR A 367 12.82 -7.26 23.79
CA THR A 367 13.51 -8.55 23.55
C THR A 367 12.58 -9.77 23.73
N SER A 368 11.49 -9.64 24.50
CA SER A 368 10.44 -10.67 24.60
C SER A 368 9.64 -10.87 23.31
N GLY A 369 9.78 -9.98 22.33
CA GLY A 369 8.93 -9.90 21.13
C GLY A 369 7.66 -9.09 21.30
N ARG A 370 7.42 -8.46 22.47
CA ARG A 370 6.26 -7.55 22.62
C ARG A 370 6.43 -6.38 21.67
N GLN A 371 5.42 -6.07 20.85
CA GLN A 371 5.40 -4.77 20.18
C GLN A 371 5.07 -3.67 21.20
N ASP A 372 5.94 -2.67 21.24
CA ASP A 372 5.77 -1.47 22.07
C ASP A 372 5.13 -0.39 21.22
N TRP A 373 4.12 0.30 21.75
CA TRP A 373 3.35 1.30 21.03
C TRP A 373 3.72 2.73 21.44
N PRO A 374 3.45 3.75 20.61
CA PRO A 374 3.83 5.13 20.91
C PRO A 374 3.28 5.59 22.26
N GLY A 375 4.15 6.14 23.12
CA GLY A 375 3.82 6.54 24.50
C GLY A 375 4.11 5.48 25.58
N GLU A 376 4.46 4.24 25.21
CA GLU A 376 4.85 3.20 26.16
C GLU A 376 6.32 3.32 26.60
N SER A 377 6.62 2.85 27.83
CA SER A 377 8.00 2.82 28.33
C SER A 377 8.81 1.75 27.58
N GLY A 378 9.85 2.20 26.89
CA GLY A 378 10.68 1.36 26.02
C GLY A 378 10.52 1.65 24.52
N TYR A 379 9.49 2.43 24.13
CA TYR A 379 9.23 2.76 22.73
C TYR A 379 10.44 3.43 22.06
N SER A 380 11.00 2.75 21.06
CA SER A 380 12.09 3.17 20.19
C SER A 380 12.02 2.41 18.87
N THR A 381 11.95 3.13 17.76
CA THR A 381 11.84 2.58 16.40
C THR A 381 13.18 2.35 15.72
N ALA A 382 14.29 2.72 16.38
CA ALA A 382 15.65 2.49 15.90
C ALA A 382 15.91 0.99 15.72
N GLY A 383 16.30 0.59 14.51
CA GLY A 383 16.50 -0.81 14.14
C GLY A 383 17.59 -1.53 14.94
N PHE A 384 18.63 -0.82 15.37
CA PHE A 384 19.71 -1.34 16.21
C PHE A 384 20.43 -0.24 17.00
N ARG A 385 21.32 -0.62 17.95
CA ARG A 385 22.23 0.30 18.62
C ARG A 385 23.32 0.77 17.65
N PRO A 386 23.39 2.07 17.30
CA PRO A 386 24.45 2.59 16.45
C PRO A 386 25.80 2.61 17.19
N ALA A 387 26.87 2.72 16.42
CA ALA A 387 28.23 2.83 16.93
C ALA A 387 28.41 4.17 17.68
N TRP A 388 29.46 4.26 18.50
CA TRP A 388 29.74 5.47 19.26
C TRP A 388 31.13 6.05 18.99
N TRP A 389 31.24 7.36 19.20
CA TRP A 389 32.44 8.18 19.05
C TRP A 389 32.51 9.11 20.26
N GLY A 390 33.69 9.67 20.55
CA GLY A 390 33.88 10.56 21.70
C GLY A 390 33.16 11.91 21.57
N ASN A 391 32.84 12.36 20.36
CA ASN A 391 32.06 13.58 20.10
C ASN A 391 31.39 13.56 18.70
N PRO A 392 30.43 14.48 18.41
CA PRO A 392 29.75 14.54 17.11
C PRO A 392 30.69 14.76 15.92
N ALA A 393 31.69 15.64 16.00
CA ALA A 393 32.60 15.90 14.87
C ALA A 393 33.42 14.67 14.49
N GLN A 394 33.77 13.81 15.46
CA GLN A 394 34.37 12.50 15.19
C GLN A 394 33.37 11.56 14.49
N ARG A 395 32.09 11.56 14.88
CA ARG A 395 31.05 10.77 14.18
C ARG A 395 30.85 11.26 12.75
N ASP A 396 30.73 12.57 12.53
CA ASP A 396 30.53 13.14 11.19
C ASP A 396 31.70 12.82 10.25
N ALA A 397 32.92 12.77 10.79
CA ALA A 397 34.12 12.30 10.09
C ALA A 397 34.13 10.79 9.77
N VAL A 398 33.06 10.03 10.00
CA VAL A 398 32.89 8.67 9.44
C VAL A 398 32.92 8.69 7.90
N LYS A 399 32.43 9.78 7.29
CA LYS A 399 32.61 10.09 5.88
C LYS A 399 34.03 10.67 5.63
N PRO A 400 34.81 10.14 4.68
CA PRO A 400 36.12 10.70 4.34
C PRO A 400 35.99 12.03 3.57
N PRO A 401 37.04 12.87 3.57
CA PRO A 401 37.14 14.00 2.65
C PRO A 401 37.39 13.48 1.21
N LEU A 402 36.97 14.26 0.21
CA LEU A 402 36.96 13.83 -1.20
C LEU A 402 38.35 13.50 -1.76
N ASP A 403 39.41 14.12 -1.23
CA ASP A 403 40.80 13.89 -1.63
C ASP A 403 41.41 12.60 -1.07
N ALA A 404 40.78 11.97 -0.07
CA ALA A 404 41.26 10.72 0.54
C ALA A 404 41.43 9.58 -0.47
N PHE A 405 40.45 9.44 -1.38
CA PHE A 405 40.42 8.43 -2.45
C PHE A 405 40.50 9.02 -3.87
N CYS A 406 40.74 10.33 -4.00
CA CYS A 406 40.92 11.00 -5.29
C CYS A 406 42.14 11.93 -5.24
N ASN A 407 43.30 11.35 -5.54
CA ASN A 407 44.60 12.03 -5.52
C ASN A 407 45.54 11.40 -6.56
N SER A 408 46.83 11.77 -6.51
CA SER A 408 47.85 11.29 -7.45
C SER A 408 48.01 9.77 -7.50
N THR A 409 47.60 9.04 -6.45
CA THR A 409 47.65 7.57 -6.38
C THR A 409 46.78 6.89 -7.44
N ASN A 410 45.61 7.46 -7.73
CA ASN A 410 44.68 6.98 -8.75
C ASN A 410 44.46 8.03 -9.85
N HIS A 411 45.48 8.85 -10.15
CA HIS A 411 45.46 9.87 -11.21
C HIS A 411 44.31 10.89 -11.11
N CYS A 412 43.74 11.09 -9.93
CA CYS A 412 42.53 11.87 -9.68
C CYS A 412 42.84 13.21 -8.97
N THR A 413 41.97 14.22 -9.12
CA THR A 413 42.05 15.49 -8.39
C THR A 413 40.67 15.91 -7.90
N SER A 414 40.45 15.96 -6.57
CA SER A 414 39.12 16.16 -5.98
C SER A 414 38.48 17.54 -6.25
N SER A 415 39.26 18.55 -6.66
CA SER A 415 38.74 19.86 -7.09
C SER A 415 38.27 19.90 -8.54
N ASN A 416 38.63 18.91 -9.35
CA ASN A 416 38.15 18.71 -10.72
C ASN A 416 38.18 17.20 -11.04
N PRO A 417 37.31 16.39 -10.39
CA PRO A 417 37.32 14.95 -10.55
C PRO A 417 36.86 14.54 -11.96
N PRO A 418 37.34 13.40 -12.49
CA PRO A 418 37.08 12.97 -13.85
C PRO A 418 35.63 12.53 -14.05
N THR A 419 35.00 13.01 -15.12
CA THR A 419 33.71 12.51 -15.61
C THR A 419 33.96 11.41 -16.63
N CYS A 420 33.70 10.14 -16.26
CA CYS A 420 33.95 9.01 -17.13
C CYS A 420 32.68 8.43 -17.79
N PRO A 421 32.61 8.38 -19.13
CA PRO A 421 31.49 7.81 -19.86
C PRO A 421 31.65 6.31 -20.18
N ASP A 422 32.80 5.69 -19.92
CA ASP A 422 33.03 4.28 -20.28
C ASP A 422 34.06 3.58 -19.38
N ALA A 423 34.21 2.27 -19.62
CA ALA A 423 35.11 1.40 -18.87
C ALA A 423 36.57 1.81 -18.99
N THR A 424 37.05 2.03 -20.23
CA THR A 424 38.41 2.49 -20.51
C THR A 424 38.76 3.77 -19.74
N CYS A 425 37.80 4.69 -19.61
CA CYS A 425 37.97 5.88 -18.80
C CYS A 425 38.04 5.55 -17.30
N TYR A 426 37.12 4.73 -16.76
CA TYR A 426 37.06 4.51 -15.32
C TYR A 426 38.16 3.60 -14.77
N GLU A 427 38.75 2.73 -15.60
CA GLU A 427 39.85 1.82 -15.24
C GLU A 427 41.05 2.59 -14.67
N GLN A 428 41.43 3.70 -15.30
CA GLN A 428 42.61 4.48 -14.89
C GLN A 428 42.49 5.15 -13.51
N TYR A 429 41.26 5.27 -13.00
CA TYR A 429 40.95 5.93 -11.71
C TYR A 429 40.65 4.94 -10.58
N TRP A 430 40.84 3.65 -10.81
CA TRP A 430 40.70 2.62 -9.77
C TRP A 430 41.67 2.86 -8.60
N TRP A 431 41.14 2.78 -7.37
CA TRP A 431 41.94 3.07 -6.17
C TRP A 431 42.79 1.86 -5.77
N ASN A 432 44.12 2.03 -5.78
CA ASN A 432 45.11 1.00 -5.43
C ASN A 432 46.16 1.45 -4.40
N GLY A 433 45.91 2.55 -3.68
CA GLY A 433 46.80 3.03 -2.64
C GLY A 433 46.88 2.10 -1.45
N GLY A 434 48.09 1.83 -0.97
CA GLY A 434 48.33 0.84 0.08
C GLY A 434 47.70 1.14 1.45
N ASN A 435 47.49 2.43 1.77
CA ASN A 435 46.72 2.89 2.93
C ASN A 435 46.09 4.26 2.64
N VAL A 436 44.89 4.51 3.16
CA VAL A 436 44.22 5.83 3.19
C VAL A 436 43.95 6.23 4.64
N THR A 437 44.38 7.43 5.05
CA THR A 437 44.17 7.91 6.43
C THR A 437 43.49 9.28 6.42
N TRP A 438 42.29 9.35 7.00
CA TRP A 438 41.63 10.62 7.36
C TRP A 438 41.41 10.78 8.86
N LYS A 439 41.45 9.68 9.64
CA LYS A 439 41.47 9.67 11.11
C LYS A 439 42.82 9.22 11.61
N LYS A 440 43.71 10.20 11.81
CA LYS A 440 45.12 9.95 12.16
C LYS A 440 45.27 9.22 13.50
N TYR A 441 44.40 9.50 14.47
CA TYR A 441 44.42 8.87 15.79
C TYR A 441 43.22 7.93 15.95
N CYS A 442 43.03 7.04 14.97
CA CYS A 442 41.89 6.12 14.85
C CYS A 442 41.57 5.31 16.13
N ASP A 443 42.57 4.99 16.95
CA ASP A 443 42.35 4.37 18.28
C ASP A 443 41.34 5.15 19.15
N SER A 444 41.36 6.48 19.04
CA SER A 444 40.51 7.45 19.78
C SER A 444 39.55 8.30 18.92
N GLU A 445 39.70 8.27 17.59
CA GLU A 445 38.91 9.09 16.65
C GLU A 445 37.94 8.26 15.80
N CYS A 446 38.23 6.98 15.57
CA CYS A 446 37.34 6.07 14.86
C CYS A 446 36.24 5.54 15.78
N GLY A 447 35.20 4.99 15.17
CA GLY A 447 34.04 4.46 15.86
C GLY A 447 34.38 3.28 16.75
N HIS A 448 33.49 3.05 17.71
CA HIS A 448 33.55 1.93 18.62
C HIS A 448 32.25 1.13 18.52
N GLU A 449 32.40 -0.18 18.57
CA GLU A 449 31.29 -1.14 18.58
C GLU A 449 30.38 -0.91 19.80
N ASN A 450 29.08 -1.20 19.62
CA ASN A 450 28.04 -0.99 20.63
C ASN A 450 27.07 -2.19 20.69
N ILE A 451 27.60 -3.38 21.01
CA ILE A 451 26.81 -4.61 21.13
C ILE A 451 25.64 -4.39 22.11
N LYS A 452 24.44 -4.87 21.75
CA LYS A 452 23.25 -4.79 22.60
C LYS A 452 23.16 -5.98 23.53
N TYR A 453 23.40 -7.16 22.98
CA TYR A 453 23.34 -8.43 23.68
C TYR A 453 24.74 -8.82 24.17
N GLU A 454 25.30 -8.01 25.08
CA GLU A 454 26.65 -8.18 25.62
C GLU A 454 26.87 -9.57 26.24
N THR A 455 25.82 -10.15 26.83
CA THR A 455 25.77 -11.54 27.29
C THR A 455 25.13 -12.45 26.23
N LEU A 456 25.56 -13.71 26.17
CA LEU A 456 24.94 -14.70 25.28
C LEU A 456 23.53 -15.03 25.82
N VAL A 457 22.53 -14.82 24.97
CA VAL A 457 21.10 -15.04 25.28
C VAL A 457 20.42 -15.82 24.16
N ALA A 458 19.33 -16.50 24.50
CA ALA A 458 18.50 -17.17 23.52
C ALA A 458 17.80 -16.18 22.57
N GLU A 459 17.35 -16.69 21.42
CA GLU A 459 16.65 -15.93 20.37
C GLU A 459 15.49 -15.08 20.94
N PRO A 460 15.42 -13.78 20.60
CA PRO A 460 14.31 -12.90 20.98
C PRO A 460 12.94 -13.42 20.55
N GLY A 461 11.87 -12.79 21.03
CA GLY A 461 10.52 -13.13 20.58
C GLY A 461 10.27 -12.72 19.13
N ARG A 462 9.41 -13.50 18.45
CA ARG A 462 9.04 -13.33 17.02
C ARG A 462 8.29 -12.03 16.73
N GLY A 463 7.67 -11.40 17.73
CA GLY A 463 6.62 -10.41 17.55
C GLY A 463 5.30 -10.94 18.09
N TYR A 464 4.68 -10.23 19.02
CA TYR A 464 3.34 -10.50 19.54
C TYR A 464 2.68 -9.20 19.99
N ARG A 465 1.34 -9.22 20.12
CA ARG A 465 0.52 -8.01 20.37
C ARG A 465 0.80 -6.94 19.31
N LEU A 466 0.73 -7.36 18.05
CA LEU A 466 0.92 -6.48 16.90
C LEU A 466 -0.28 -5.53 16.78
N GLN A 467 -0.02 -4.27 16.41
CA GLN A 467 -1.06 -3.27 16.13
C GLN A 467 -1.89 -3.67 14.91
N TYR A 468 -1.23 -4.25 13.89
CA TYR A 468 -1.80 -4.78 12.66
C TYR A 468 -1.10 -6.09 12.29
N GLY A 469 -1.71 -6.90 11.42
CA GLY A 469 -1.15 -8.14 10.89
C GLY A 469 -1.37 -9.37 11.78
N THR A 470 -2.18 -9.25 12.84
CA THR A 470 -2.57 -10.41 13.67
C THR A 470 -3.66 -11.21 12.95
N PRO A 471 -3.48 -12.51 12.68
CA PRO A 471 -4.44 -13.31 11.93
C PRO A 471 -5.71 -13.64 12.75
N VAL A 472 -6.81 -13.91 12.05
CA VAL A 472 -8.11 -14.30 12.62
C VAL A 472 -8.41 -15.76 12.28
N CYS A 473 -8.12 -16.66 13.23
CA CYS A 473 -8.25 -18.12 13.04
C CYS A 473 -9.65 -18.67 13.34
N ALA A 474 -10.57 -17.84 13.85
CA ALA A 474 -11.93 -18.24 14.14
C ALA A 474 -12.86 -17.89 12.97
N ARG A 475 -13.92 -18.69 12.76
CA ARG A 475 -15.03 -18.33 11.83
C ARG A 475 -15.94 -17.23 12.41
N ASP A 476 -15.40 -16.34 13.24
CA ASP A 476 -16.12 -15.24 13.87
C ASP A 476 -16.51 -14.19 12.81
N GLY A 477 -17.63 -13.50 13.05
CA GLY A 477 -18.12 -12.49 12.12
C GLY A 477 -18.68 -13.06 10.81
N LEU A 478 -19.10 -14.34 10.77
CA LEU A 478 -19.95 -14.91 9.71
C LEU A 478 -21.24 -15.52 10.30
N PRO A 479 -22.36 -15.55 9.53
CA PRO A 479 -23.59 -16.23 9.95
C PRO A 479 -23.39 -17.75 9.99
N SER A 480 -24.08 -18.43 10.92
CA SER A 480 -24.05 -19.90 11.01
C SER A 480 -24.48 -20.55 9.69
N GLY A 481 -23.68 -21.49 9.18
CA GLY A 481 -23.92 -22.17 7.91
C GLY A 481 -23.51 -21.37 6.66
N ALA A 482 -22.80 -20.25 6.80
CA ALA A 482 -22.09 -19.64 5.68
C ALA A 482 -21.02 -20.59 5.15
N LEU A 483 -20.99 -20.73 3.82
CA LEU A 483 -20.02 -21.52 3.07
C LEU A 483 -18.83 -20.62 2.73
N VAL A 484 -17.59 -21.05 2.99
CA VAL A 484 -16.39 -20.21 2.81
C VAL A 484 -15.49 -20.82 1.75
N VAL A 485 -14.94 -20.00 0.86
CA VAL A 485 -13.89 -20.37 -0.09
C VAL A 485 -12.65 -19.53 0.24
N ASN A 486 -11.55 -20.19 0.57
CA ASN A 486 -10.29 -19.56 0.96
C ASN A 486 -9.45 -19.16 -0.25
N SER A 487 -8.41 -18.35 -0.02
CA SER A 487 -7.47 -17.90 -1.06
C SER A 487 -6.32 -18.87 -1.37
N ILE A 488 -6.31 -20.03 -0.71
CA ILE A 488 -5.26 -21.07 -0.80
C ILE A 488 -5.90 -22.44 -0.79
N ALA A 489 -5.16 -23.45 -1.23
CA ALA A 489 -5.64 -24.83 -1.25
C ALA A 489 -5.95 -25.38 0.14
N ASP A 490 -6.87 -26.33 0.19
CA ASP A 490 -7.17 -27.17 1.35
C ASP A 490 -5.90 -27.78 1.97
N ASN A 491 -5.84 -27.75 3.30
CA ASN A 491 -4.79 -28.31 4.15
C ASN A 491 -3.38 -27.74 3.88
N ALA A 492 -3.29 -26.54 3.30
CA ALA A 492 -2.04 -25.77 3.28
C ALA A 492 -1.72 -25.25 4.68
N ASP A 493 -0.43 -25.21 5.05
CA ASP A 493 0.01 -24.50 6.25
C ASP A 493 -0.14 -22.98 6.00
N THR A 494 -0.61 -22.23 6.99
CA THR A 494 -0.80 -20.77 6.88
C THR A 494 0.31 -19.98 7.58
N PHE A 495 1.29 -20.67 8.16
CA PHE A 495 2.50 -20.11 8.78
C PHE A 495 2.25 -19.14 9.97
N THR A 496 1.04 -19.25 10.52
CA THR A 496 0.52 -18.50 11.67
C THR A 496 0.08 -19.44 12.80
N ASP A 497 -0.41 -18.86 13.89
CA ASP A 497 -1.05 -19.60 14.99
C ASP A 497 -2.38 -20.26 14.59
N CYS A 498 -2.92 -20.00 13.39
CA CYS A 498 -4.09 -20.70 12.85
C CYS A 498 -3.76 -22.14 12.39
N GLY A 499 -2.48 -22.43 12.14
CA GLY A 499 -2.02 -23.76 11.71
C GLY A 499 -2.22 -23.98 10.21
N SER A 500 -3.28 -24.70 9.85
CA SER A 500 -3.57 -25.10 8.46
C SER A 500 -4.99 -24.68 8.06
N SER A 501 -5.16 -24.31 6.78
CA SER A 501 -6.43 -23.86 6.18
C SER A 501 -7.59 -24.87 6.23
N GLY A 502 -7.32 -26.12 6.65
CA GLY A 502 -8.34 -27.15 6.78
C GLY A 502 -8.99 -27.50 5.45
N THR A 503 -10.32 -27.57 5.42
CA THR A 503 -11.08 -27.76 4.19
C THR A 503 -12.12 -26.66 4.02
N ASP A 504 -12.20 -26.09 2.83
CA ASP A 504 -13.18 -25.07 2.46
C ASP A 504 -14.36 -25.63 1.63
N ASP A 505 -15.27 -24.75 1.21
CA ASP A 505 -16.50 -25.09 0.50
C ASP A 505 -16.38 -24.95 -1.05
N GLY A 506 -15.17 -24.82 -1.62
CA GLY A 506 -14.94 -24.56 -3.05
C GLY A 506 -13.49 -24.63 -3.54
N SER A 507 -13.08 -23.62 -4.31
CA SER A 507 -11.73 -23.50 -4.88
C SER A 507 -11.42 -22.06 -5.31
N PHE A 508 -10.17 -21.62 -5.14
CA PHE A 508 -9.65 -20.35 -5.66
C PHE A 508 -8.60 -20.59 -6.76
N GLN A 509 -8.56 -19.68 -7.75
CA GLN A 509 -7.63 -19.74 -8.88
C GLN A 509 -7.23 -18.32 -9.31
N PHE A 510 -5.95 -18.09 -9.57
CA PHE A 510 -5.48 -16.86 -10.24
C PHE A 510 -5.62 -16.96 -11.76
N THR A 511 -5.58 -15.83 -12.45
CA THR A 511 -5.41 -15.73 -13.90
C THR A 511 -4.49 -14.54 -14.20
N PHE A 512 -3.42 -14.79 -14.94
CA PHE A 512 -2.44 -13.80 -15.37
C PHE A 512 -2.43 -13.69 -16.90
N SER A 513 -2.38 -12.47 -17.42
CA SER A 513 -2.22 -12.23 -18.87
C SER A 513 -0.78 -12.54 -19.30
N PRO A 514 -0.55 -13.21 -20.45
CA PRO A 514 0.80 -13.45 -20.94
C PRO A 514 1.37 -12.21 -21.64
N ASP A 515 2.67 -11.94 -21.46
CA ASP A 515 3.41 -10.99 -22.29
C ASP A 515 3.57 -11.53 -23.73
N PRO A 516 3.01 -10.86 -24.76
CA PRO A 516 3.21 -11.26 -26.15
C PRO A 516 4.65 -11.03 -26.66
N ALA A 517 5.47 -10.22 -25.98
CA ALA A 517 6.86 -9.96 -26.36
C ALA A 517 7.84 -11.02 -25.82
N ALA A 518 7.51 -11.69 -24.70
CA ALA A 518 8.29 -12.74 -24.06
C ALA A 518 8.36 -14.07 -24.86
N THR A 519 8.96 -14.01 -26.04
CA THR A 519 9.10 -15.13 -26.99
C THR A 519 10.56 -15.50 -27.22
N GLY A 520 11.15 -16.25 -26.28
CA GLY A 520 12.53 -16.72 -26.42
C GLY A 520 13.04 -17.53 -25.22
N PRO A 521 14.21 -18.20 -25.36
CA PRO A 521 14.83 -18.90 -24.25
C PRO A 521 15.29 -17.91 -23.18
N GLY A 522 14.92 -18.16 -21.92
CA GLY A 522 15.29 -17.31 -20.78
C GLY A 522 14.42 -16.06 -20.59
N LEU A 523 13.29 -15.95 -21.30
CA LEU A 523 12.25 -14.94 -21.03
C LEU A 523 11.09 -15.59 -20.27
N GLY A 524 10.52 -14.89 -19.30
CA GLY A 524 9.32 -15.30 -18.55
C GLY A 524 8.06 -14.64 -19.11
N GLN A 525 6.91 -15.31 -19.02
CA GLN A 525 5.70 -14.89 -19.74
C GLN A 525 4.62 -14.18 -18.91
N TYR A 526 4.74 -14.09 -17.59
CA TYR A 526 3.64 -13.65 -16.72
C TYR A 526 4.09 -12.61 -15.69
N ASP A 527 4.36 -11.39 -16.16
CA ASP A 527 5.01 -10.32 -15.38
C ASP A 527 4.21 -9.94 -14.12
N ALA A 528 2.87 -10.04 -14.17
CA ALA A 528 1.97 -9.81 -13.04
C ALA A 528 2.33 -10.62 -11.78
N LYS A 529 3.02 -11.76 -11.90
CA LYS A 529 3.50 -12.54 -10.75
C LYS A 529 4.59 -11.83 -9.95
N GLY A 530 5.34 -10.93 -10.58
CA GLY A 530 6.32 -10.08 -9.88
C GLY A 530 5.69 -8.97 -9.04
N ASP A 531 4.39 -8.73 -9.22
CA ASP A 531 3.58 -7.77 -8.49
C ASP A 531 2.51 -8.44 -7.59
N LEU A 532 2.56 -9.78 -7.47
CA LEU A 532 1.77 -10.55 -6.52
C LEU A 532 2.62 -10.88 -5.29
N TYR A 533 2.00 -10.78 -4.11
CA TYR A 533 2.63 -11.01 -2.81
C TYR A 533 1.71 -11.90 -1.93
N GLN A 534 2.29 -12.67 -1.02
CA GLN A 534 1.56 -13.51 -0.05
C GLN A 534 1.95 -13.16 1.39
N ILE A 535 0.99 -13.17 2.31
CA ILE A 535 1.17 -12.80 3.73
C ILE A 535 0.48 -13.82 4.65
N GLY A 536 1.22 -14.26 5.67
CA GLY A 536 0.69 -14.99 6.82
C GLY A 536 0.00 -14.03 7.79
N GLY A 537 -1.30 -13.81 7.56
CA GLY A 537 -2.15 -12.81 8.22
C GLY A 537 -3.59 -12.92 7.73
N GLY A 538 -4.48 -11.99 8.10
CA GLY A 538 -5.86 -12.04 7.61
C GLY A 538 -6.70 -13.18 8.20
N TYR A 539 -7.83 -13.50 7.55
CA TYR A 539 -8.69 -14.62 7.91
C TYR A 539 -8.04 -15.97 7.61
N ASP A 540 -8.21 -16.93 8.52
CA ASP A 540 -7.60 -18.27 8.48
C ASP A 540 -6.06 -18.28 8.45
N GLY A 541 -5.44 -17.10 8.58
CA GLY A 541 -3.99 -16.91 8.55
C GLY A 541 -3.37 -16.74 7.18
N HIS A 542 -4.15 -16.56 6.10
CA HIS A 542 -3.58 -16.25 4.78
C HIS A 542 -4.35 -15.20 3.95
N PHE A 543 -3.61 -14.29 3.32
CA PHE A 543 -4.09 -13.53 2.16
C PHE A 543 -2.97 -13.25 1.14
N TRP A 544 -3.36 -12.93 -0.09
CA TRP A 544 -2.49 -12.35 -1.10
C TRP A 544 -2.82 -10.88 -1.28
N TYR A 545 -1.90 -10.11 -1.85
CA TYR A 545 -2.21 -8.78 -2.37
C TYR A 545 -1.38 -8.44 -3.62
N ALA A 546 -1.84 -7.44 -4.37
CA ALA A 546 -1.12 -6.86 -5.50
C ALA A 546 -1.42 -5.35 -5.59
N HIS A 547 -0.52 -4.57 -6.20
CA HIS A 547 -0.72 -3.13 -6.35
C HIS A 547 -1.78 -2.82 -7.43
N THR A 548 -2.53 -1.73 -7.27
CA THR A 548 -3.61 -1.32 -8.19
C THR A 548 -3.07 -0.71 -9.49
N ARG A 549 -3.68 -1.04 -10.63
CA ARG A 549 -3.16 -0.64 -11.96
C ARG A 549 -4.23 -0.22 -12.96
N ASP A 550 -4.12 0.98 -13.48
CA ASP A 550 -4.87 1.42 -14.66
C ASP A 550 -4.20 0.94 -15.97
N THR A 551 -4.79 1.27 -17.12
CA THR A 551 -4.27 0.88 -18.44
C THR A 551 -2.94 1.53 -18.83
N SER A 552 -2.58 2.67 -18.24
CA SER A 552 -1.27 3.31 -18.45
C SER A 552 -0.17 2.69 -17.58
N HIS A 553 -0.54 2.09 -16.45
CA HIS A 553 0.32 1.36 -15.54
C HIS A 553 0.29 -0.17 -15.75
N LEU A 554 -0.01 -0.59 -16.98
CA LEU A 554 -0.01 -1.98 -17.50
C LEU A 554 -1.10 -2.92 -16.94
N GLY A 555 -2.10 -2.36 -16.25
CA GLY A 555 -3.33 -3.04 -15.88
C GLY A 555 -4.38 -3.04 -16.99
N GLY A 556 -5.66 -3.27 -16.64
CA GLY A 556 -6.77 -3.35 -17.60
C GLY A 556 -7.12 -4.78 -18.03
N ASP A 557 -8.16 -4.94 -18.84
CA ASP A 557 -8.55 -6.24 -19.39
C ASP A 557 -7.46 -6.77 -20.35
N GLY A 558 -6.87 -7.91 -20.02
CA GLY A 558 -5.70 -8.45 -20.72
C GLY A 558 -4.37 -7.71 -20.47
N GLY A 559 -4.32 -6.77 -19.52
CA GLY A 559 -3.09 -6.08 -19.12
C GLY A 559 -2.03 -7.04 -18.54
N ARG A 560 -0.75 -6.79 -18.84
CA ARG A 560 0.37 -7.69 -18.48
C ARG A 560 0.74 -7.71 -16.99
N LEU A 561 0.33 -6.68 -16.25
CA LEU A 561 0.40 -6.63 -14.78
C LEU A 561 -0.97 -6.80 -14.11
N THR A 562 -1.98 -7.23 -14.87
CA THR A 562 -3.31 -7.55 -14.31
C THR A 562 -3.27 -8.91 -13.62
N VAL A 563 -3.51 -8.90 -12.31
CA VAL A 563 -3.77 -10.08 -11.48
C VAL A 563 -5.27 -10.22 -11.31
N LYS A 564 -5.84 -11.36 -11.73
CA LYS A 564 -7.24 -11.69 -11.49
C LYS A 564 -7.38 -12.90 -10.58
N GLY A 565 -8.08 -12.76 -9.46
CA GLY A 565 -8.46 -13.86 -8.57
C GLY A 565 -9.90 -14.31 -8.83
N THR A 566 -10.17 -15.62 -8.80
CA THR A 566 -11.52 -16.17 -8.97
C THR A 566 -11.82 -17.21 -7.89
N TRP A 567 -12.81 -16.94 -7.05
CA TRP A 567 -13.38 -17.91 -6.10
C TRP A 567 -14.56 -18.61 -6.75
N THR A 568 -14.55 -19.94 -6.76
CA THR A 568 -15.64 -20.78 -7.25
C THR A 568 -16.16 -21.63 -6.11
N LEU A 569 -17.46 -21.54 -5.81
CA LEU A 569 -18.08 -22.39 -4.79
C LEU A 569 -18.17 -23.84 -5.30
N GLY A 570 -17.91 -24.83 -4.45
CA GLY A 570 -17.90 -26.26 -4.80
C GLY A 570 -19.28 -26.88 -5.07
N GLN A 571 -20.34 -26.06 -5.08
CA GLN A 571 -21.72 -26.49 -5.26
C GLN A 571 -22.57 -25.45 -5.99
N ASN A 572 -23.60 -25.92 -6.71
CA ASN A 572 -24.61 -25.04 -7.29
C ASN A 572 -25.43 -24.33 -6.21
N VAL A 573 -25.83 -23.09 -6.48
CA VAL A 573 -26.90 -22.40 -5.75
C VAL A 573 -27.98 -22.04 -6.76
N ASP A 574 -29.17 -22.61 -6.60
CA ASP A 574 -30.38 -22.23 -7.31
C ASP A 574 -31.30 -21.56 -6.30
N GLY A 575 -31.24 -20.22 -6.24
CA GLY A 575 -31.86 -19.43 -5.19
C GLY A 575 -31.00 -18.27 -4.69
N TRP A 576 -31.38 -17.73 -3.54
CA TRP A 576 -30.81 -16.48 -3.01
C TRP A 576 -29.64 -16.75 -2.07
N ALA A 577 -28.57 -15.98 -2.20
CA ALA A 577 -27.46 -15.98 -1.26
C ALA A 577 -26.87 -14.58 -1.08
N ARG A 578 -26.44 -14.28 0.15
CA ARG A 578 -25.62 -13.12 0.48
C ARG A 578 -24.14 -13.47 0.28
N VAL A 579 -23.39 -12.55 -0.32
CA VAL A 579 -21.95 -12.70 -0.58
C VAL A 579 -21.17 -11.75 0.32
N PHE A 580 -20.15 -12.29 0.99
CA PHE A 580 -19.18 -11.53 1.77
C PHE A 580 -17.77 -11.72 1.24
N VAL A 581 -16.93 -10.72 1.42
CA VAL A 581 -15.47 -10.78 1.25
C VAL A 581 -14.83 -10.49 2.59
N HIS A 582 -13.78 -11.23 2.95
CA HIS A 582 -12.91 -10.80 4.03
C HIS A 582 -12.06 -9.62 3.55
N ILE A 583 -11.71 -8.72 4.46
CA ILE A 583 -10.78 -7.62 4.23
C ILE A 583 -9.71 -7.69 5.32
N PRO A 584 -8.42 -7.87 4.98
CA PRO A 584 -7.33 -7.89 5.96
C PRO A 584 -7.07 -6.49 6.56
N ASP A 585 -6.39 -6.46 7.71
CA ASP A 585 -5.96 -5.20 8.34
C ASP A 585 -4.70 -4.57 7.69
N THR A 586 -4.10 -5.24 6.72
CA THR A 586 -2.89 -4.84 5.98
C THR A 586 -3.02 -5.27 4.51
N GLY A 587 -2.47 -4.49 3.57
CA GLY A 587 -2.46 -4.85 2.13
C GLY A 587 -3.83 -4.73 1.44
N ALA A 588 -4.75 -3.95 2.00
CA ALA A 588 -6.05 -3.62 1.43
C ALA A 588 -6.29 -2.12 1.61
N HIS A 589 -5.87 -1.34 0.62
CA HIS A 589 -5.80 0.12 0.71
C HIS A 589 -6.67 0.83 -0.34
N THR A 590 -7.05 0.13 -1.43
CA THR A 590 -7.82 0.72 -2.51
C THR A 590 -9.27 1.03 -2.13
N GLN A 591 -9.74 2.16 -2.66
CA GLN A 591 -11.10 2.67 -2.54
C GLN A 591 -12.01 2.23 -3.72
N GLN A 592 -11.46 1.49 -4.69
CA GLN A 592 -12.14 1.03 -5.92
C GLN A 592 -12.04 -0.48 -6.15
N SER A 593 -11.98 -1.30 -5.10
CA SER A 593 -11.86 -2.76 -5.23
C SER A 593 -13.03 -3.33 -6.04
N HIS A 594 -12.74 -3.82 -7.26
CA HIS A 594 -13.77 -4.20 -8.23
C HIS A 594 -14.03 -5.72 -8.25
N TYR A 595 -15.17 -6.10 -7.70
CA TYR A 595 -15.67 -7.47 -7.68
C TYR A 595 -16.70 -7.71 -8.80
N VAL A 596 -16.63 -8.87 -9.45
CA VAL A 596 -17.66 -9.34 -10.39
C VAL A 596 -18.27 -10.65 -9.91
N ILE A 597 -19.56 -10.61 -9.55
CA ILE A 597 -20.34 -11.75 -9.07
C ILE A 597 -20.97 -12.45 -10.29
N LYS A 598 -20.60 -13.71 -10.51
CA LYS A 598 -20.97 -14.54 -11.66
C LYS A 598 -22.01 -15.60 -11.29
N GLY A 599 -22.79 -16.04 -12.28
CA GLY A 599 -23.81 -17.07 -12.11
C GLY A 599 -25.13 -16.56 -11.53
N VAL A 600 -25.31 -15.24 -11.52
CA VAL A 600 -26.50 -14.52 -11.06
C VAL A 600 -27.56 -14.50 -12.18
N ALA A 601 -28.83 -14.53 -11.79
CA ALA A 601 -29.96 -14.42 -12.70
C ALA A 601 -29.89 -13.13 -13.53
N GLY A 602 -30.05 -13.25 -14.86
CA GLY A 602 -29.97 -12.10 -15.76
C GLY A 602 -28.56 -11.60 -16.07
N GLY A 603 -27.51 -12.37 -15.72
CA GLY A 603 -26.12 -12.06 -16.04
C GLY A 603 -25.31 -11.64 -14.82
N ASP A 604 -24.07 -11.23 -15.04
CA ASP A 604 -23.12 -10.88 -13.99
C ASP A 604 -23.52 -9.58 -13.25
N ARG A 605 -22.90 -9.34 -12.09
CA ARG A 605 -23.06 -8.08 -11.31
C ARG A 605 -21.68 -7.56 -10.92
N GLU A 606 -21.43 -6.29 -11.19
CA GLU A 606 -20.26 -5.57 -10.70
C GLU A 606 -20.54 -5.02 -9.30
N ARG A 607 -19.50 -4.88 -8.47
CA ARG A 607 -19.56 -4.25 -7.15
C ARG A 607 -18.22 -3.62 -6.83
N TYR A 608 -18.21 -2.32 -6.54
CA TYR A 608 -17.02 -1.58 -6.12
C TYR A 608 -17.09 -1.32 -4.61
N LEU A 609 -15.98 -1.57 -3.91
CA LEU A 609 -15.88 -1.49 -2.46
C LEU A 609 -14.64 -0.69 -2.05
N ASP A 610 -14.81 0.23 -1.10
CA ASP A 610 -13.68 0.77 -0.34
C ASP A 610 -13.20 -0.29 0.66
N THR A 611 -11.94 -0.68 0.57
CA THR A 611 -11.34 -1.76 1.35
C THR A 611 -10.46 -1.27 2.49
N HIS A 612 -10.30 0.04 2.70
CA HIS A 612 -9.34 0.58 3.65
C HIS A 612 -9.85 0.60 5.11
N TYR A 613 -10.40 -0.53 5.57
CA TYR A 613 -11.00 -0.69 6.91
C TYR A 613 -9.99 -0.65 8.08
N GLY A 614 -8.71 -0.93 7.83
CA GLY A 614 -7.64 -0.95 8.85
C GLY A 614 -7.83 -2.01 9.96
N LYS A 615 -8.66 -3.02 9.71
CA LYS A 615 -8.96 -4.13 10.63
C LYS A 615 -9.44 -5.36 9.84
N ASN A 616 -9.15 -6.55 10.36
CA ASN A 616 -9.67 -7.81 9.83
C ASN A 616 -11.20 -7.84 9.98
N THR A 617 -11.95 -7.89 8.87
CA THR A 617 -13.41 -7.78 8.87
C THR A 617 -14.05 -8.49 7.68
N TRP A 618 -15.32 -8.88 7.81
CA TRP A 618 -16.14 -9.37 6.70
C TRP A 618 -17.03 -8.25 6.18
N ALA A 619 -16.81 -7.81 4.94
CA ALA A 619 -17.64 -6.85 4.23
C ALA A 619 -18.69 -7.58 3.36
N GLU A 620 -19.89 -7.02 3.24
CA GLU A 620 -20.98 -7.55 2.41
C GLU A 620 -20.93 -6.92 1.01
N LEU A 621 -20.82 -7.74 -0.04
CA LEU A 621 -20.94 -7.25 -1.43
C LEU A 621 -22.41 -6.99 -1.79
N GLY A 622 -23.31 -7.84 -1.28
CA GLY A 622 -24.76 -7.74 -1.46
C GLY A 622 -25.45 -9.11 -1.50
N VAL A 623 -26.75 -9.09 -1.79
CA VAL A 623 -27.58 -10.30 -1.94
C VAL A 623 -27.98 -10.53 -3.39
N TYR A 624 -27.77 -11.74 -3.89
CA TYR A 624 -27.98 -12.10 -5.30
C TYR A 624 -28.78 -13.40 -5.46
N GLN A 625 -29.55 -13.49 -6.55
CA GLN A 625 -30.19 -14.74 -6.97
C GLN A 625 -29.25 -15.50 -7.91
N PHE A 626 -28.71 -16.62 -7.46
CA PHE A 626 -27.89 -17.51 -8.28
C PHE A 626 -28.75 -18.54 -9.01
N THR A 627 -28.31 -18.93 -10.21
CA THR A 627 -28.94 -19.96 -11.06
C THR A 627 -27.95 -21.06 -11.48
N SER A 628 -26.75 -21.06 -10.90
CA SER A 628 -25.65 -21.99 -11.18
C SER A 628 -24.68 -22.00 -10.00
N THR A 629 -23.52 -22.65 -10.15
CA THR A 629 -22.37 -22.43 -9.27
C THR A 629 -22.04 -20.93 -9.16
N PRO A 630 -22.08 -20.34 -7.95
CA PRO A 630 -21.57 -18.99 -7.71
C PRO A 630 -20.07 -18.89 -8.01
N ARG A 631 -19.65 -17.79 -8.63
CA ARG A 631 -18.25 -17.36 -8.60
C ARG A 631 -18.16 -15.87 -8.26
N VAL A 632 -17.07 -15.49 -7.63
CA VAL A 632 -16.67 -14.08 -7.45
C VAL A 632 -15.32 -13.92 -8.13
N GLU A 633 -15.15 -12.84 -8.88
CA GLU A 633 -13.89 -12.45 -9.50
C GLU A 633 -13.45 -11.11 -8.90
N LEU A 634 -12.14 -10.94 -8.68
CA LEU A 634 -11.50 -9.68 -8.28
C LEU A 634 -10.31 -9.41 -9.19
N THR A 635 -10.01 -8.14 -9.45
CA THR A 635 -8.83 -7.71 -10.20
C THR A 635 -8.08 -6.60 -9.46
N ASN A 636 -6.78 -6.45 -9.70
CA ASN A 636 -6.02 -5.25 -9.32
C ASN A 636 -6.23 -4.07 -10.26
N THR A 637 -7.02 -4.20 -11.33
CA THR A 637 -7.39 -3.08 -12.18
C THR A 637 -8.34 -2.12 -11.46
N THR A 638 -7.90 -0.89 -11.21
CA THR A 638 -8.75 0.25 -10.79
C THR A 638 -8.60 1.42 -11.76
N ALA A 639 -9.52 2.40 -11.72
CA ALA A 639 -9.46 3.55 -12.62
C ALA A 639 -8.50 4.66 -12.16
N ASP A 640 -7.85 4.48 -11.01
CA ASP A 640 -6.87 5.37 -10.39
C ASP A 640 -5.56 4.64 -10.03
N GLY A 641 -5.36 3.43 -10.54
CA GLY A 641 -4.25 2.56 -10.17
C GLY A 641 -2.91 2.99 -10.74
N THR A 642 -2.11 3.67 -9.92
CA THR A 642 -0.72 4.08 -10.20
C THR A 642 0.33 3.13 -9.62
N ALA A 643 -0.11 1.99 -9.07
CA ALA A 643 0.64 1.07 -8.20
C ALA A 643 1.02 1.62 -6.81
N ASP A 644 0.37 2.70 -6.36
CA ASP A 644 0.56 3.29 -5.03
C ASP A 644 -0.39 2.72 -3.94
N ASP A 645 -1.44 1.96 -4.31
CA ASP A 645 -2.39 1.30 -3.39
C ASP A 645 -2.42 -0.21 -3.61
N ASP A 646 -2.86 -0.96 -2.59
CA ASP A 646 -2.99 -2.41 -2.64
C ASP A 646 -4.44 -2.89 -2.73
N VAL A 647 -4.65 -4.01 -3.43
CA VAL A 647 -5.85 -4.85 -3.36
C VAL A 647 -5.53 -6.22 -2.78
N ALA A 648 -6.36 -6.71 -1.86
CA ALA A 648 -6.19 -8.03 -1.24
C ALA A 648 -7.08 -9.11 -1.86
N PHE A 649 -6.51 -10.30 -2.09
CA PHE A 649 -7.23 -11.53 -2.41
C PHE A 649 -7.19 -12.46 -1.19
N THR A 650 -8.32 -12.58 -0.49
CA THR A 650 -8.47 -13.38 0.74
C THR A 650 -9.70 -14.30 0.62
N SER A 651 -10.47 -14.58 1.66
CA SER A 651 -11.60 -15.52 1.62
C SER A 651 -12.93 -14.86 1.21
N VAL A 652 -13.78 -15.62 0.52
CA VAL A 652 -15.15 -15.25 0.12
C VAL A 652 -16.15 -16.16 0.83
N ALA A 653 -17.27 -15.62 1.30
CA ALA A 653 -18.30 -16.40 1.98
C ALA A 653 -19.70 -16.22 1.38
N PHE A 654 -20.47 -17.31 1.36
CA PHE A 654 -21.83 -17.38 0.81
C PHE A 654 -22.82 -17.84 1.90
N GLN A 655 -23.70 -16.94 2.35
CA GLN A 655 -24.82 -17.29 3.22
C GLN A 655 -26.06 -17.55 2.37
N LYS A 656 -26.47 -18.82 2.27
CA LYS A 656 -27.74 -19.19 1.62
C LYS A 656 -28.93 -18.58 2.35
N LEU A 657 -29.88 -18.02 1.61
CA LEU A 657 -31.09 -17.40 2.13
C LEU A 657 -32.32 -18.23 1.71
N PRO A 658 -33.41 -18.24 2.52
CA PRO A 658 -34.64 -18.97 2.20
C PRO A 658 -35.44 -18.37 1.04
N GLY A 659 -35.06 -17.19 0.56
CA GLY A 659 -35.70 -16.46 -0.52
C GLY A 659 -35.13 -15.04 -0.65
N LYS A 660 -35.72 -14.23 -1.53
CA LYS A 660 -35.36 -12.82 -1.69
C LYS A 660 -35.55 -12.06 -0.36
N PRO A 661 -34.61 -11.20 0.08
CA PRO A 661 -34.85 -10.30 1.19
C PRO A 661 -36.07 -9.42 0.91
N LYS A 662 -37.00 -9.35 1.86
CA LYS A 662 -38.21 -8.50 1.75
C LYS A 662 -37.86 -7.05 1.44
N HIS A 663 -36.72 -6.57 1.97
CA HIS A 663 -36.21 -5.23 1.70
C HIS A 663 -34.79 -5.31 1.19
N MET A 664 -34.58 -4.95 -0.08
CA MET A 664 -33.27 -4.65 -0.64
C MET A 664 -33.18 -3.13 -0.76
N VAL A 665 -32.36 -2.51 0.09
CA VAL A 665 -32.37 -1.07 0.38
C VAL A 665 -31.02 -0.46 0.05
N VAL A 666 -31.02 0.67 -0.66
CA VAL A 666 -29.80 1.43 -0.95
C VAL A 666 -29.94 2.84 -0.36
N ALA A 667 -28.95 3.26 0.42
CA ALA A 667 -28.73 4.65 0.80
C ALA A 667 -27.69 5.28 -0.14
N MET A 668 -28.08 6.39 -0.76
CA MET A 668 -27.27 7.23 -1.66
C MET A 668 -27.35 8.69 -1.19
N GLY A 669 -26.55 9.57 -1.76
CA GLY A 669 -26.58 11.00 -1.48
C GLY A 669 -25.35 11.54 -0.75
N ASP A 670 -25.54 12.74 -0.19
CA ASP A 670 -24.49 13.57 0.37
C ASP A 670 -24.30 13.41 1.89
N SER A 671 -23.65 14.40 2.51
CA SER A 671 -23.34 14.50 3.95
C SER A 671 -24.56 14.34 4.87
N TYR A 672 -25.74 14.80 4.45
CA TYR A 672 -26.97 14.63 5.22
C TYR A 672 -27.43 13.17 5.26
N SER A 673 -27.06 12.35 4.26
CA SER A 673 -27.33 10.91 4.24
C SER A 673 -26.18 10.07 4.80
N SER A 674 -24.92 10.50 4.65
CA SER A 674 -23.78 9.85 5.31
C SER A 674 -23.85 9.98 6.84
N GLY A 675 -24.49 11.05 7.34
CA GLY A 675 -24.60 11.32 8.77
C GLY A 675 -23.41 12.11 9.33
N GLU A 676 -22.79 12.94 8.49
CA GLU A 676 -21.88 14.00 8.91
C GLU A 676 -22.48 14.78 10.09
N GLY A 677 -21.68 15.11 11.09
CA GLY A 677 -22.13 15.75 12.32
C GLY A 677 -22.82 14.85 13.36
N ALA A 678 -23.01 13.55 13.08
CA ALA A 678 -23.54 12.58 14.03
C ALA A 678 -22.46 11.69 14.70
N GLY A 679 -21.18 11.88 14.35
CA GLY A 679 -20.04 11.13 14.89
C GLY A 679 -20.07 9.64 14.52
N SER A 680 -19.13 8.86 15.08
CA SER A 680 -19.05 7.40 14.86
C SER A 680 -18.97 7.03 13.36
N TYR A 681 -18.03 7.66 12.65
CA TYR A 681 -17.77 7.40 11.24
C TYR A 681 -17.02 6.07 11.06
N SER A 682 -17.26 5.38 9.94
CA SER A 682 -16.53 4.15 9.62
C SER A 682 -15.12 4.49 9.12
N PRO A 683 -14.06 3.79 9.60
CA PRO A 683 -12.65 4.18 9.37
C PRO A 683 -12.25 4.29 7.89
N GLU A 684 -12.81 3.45 7.04
CA GLU A 684 -12.58 3.49 5.60
C GLU A 684 -13.07 4.80 4.96
N SER A 685 -14.07 5.46 5.57
CA SER A 685 -14.70 6.69 5.07
C SER A 685 -14.25 7.98 5.77
N ASP A 686 -13.38 7.90 6.77
CA ASP A 686 -12.98 9.03 7.63
C ASP A 686 -11.49 8.96 7.97
N ARG A 687 -10.64 9.30 6.99
CA ARG A 687 -9.19 9.09 7.08
C ARG A 687 -8.35 10.01 6.20
N ASP A 688 -7.10 10.17 6.59
CA ASP A 688 -5.97 10.59 5.76
C ASP A 688 -6.12 11.96 5.05
N HIS A 689 -6.75 12.95 5.71
CA HIS A 689 -6.79 14.32 5.16
C HIS A 689 -5.39 14.84 4.77
N GLY A 690 -5.33 15.61 3.69
CA GLY A 690 -4.07 16.13 3.13
C GLY A 690 -3.20 15.11 2.38
N LYS A 691 -3.57 13.82 2.36
CA LYS A 691 -2.85 12.74 1.64
C LYS A 691 -3.58 12.32 0.36
N ARG A 692 -2.94 11.45 -0.44
CA ARG A 692 -3.54 10.84 -1.64
C ARG A 692 -4.73 9.94 -1.28
N THR A 693 -4.68 9.28 -0.13
CA THR A 693 -5.69 8.35 0.40
C THR A 693 -6.79 9.04 1.22
N TRP A 694 -6.97 10.35 1.09
CA TRP A 694 -7.98 11.10 1.84
C TRP A 694 -9.38 10.58 1.50
N ASN A 695 -10.06 9.99 2.48
CA ASN A 695 -11.49 9.72 2.42
C ASN A 695 -12.23 10.52 3.50
N ALA A 696 -13.17 11.34 3.08
CA ALA A 696 -14.11 12.01 3.98
C ALA A 696 -15.57 11.80 3.54
N CYS A 697 -15.92 10.64 2.97
CA CYS A 697 -17.32 10.27 2.79
C CYS A 697 -18.08 10.20 4.12
N ARG A 698 -17.36 9.94 5.23
CA ARG A 698 -17.80 10.06 6.64
C ARG A 698 -19.17 9.44 6.88
N ARG A 699 -19.25 8.14 6.60
CA ARG A 699 -20.45 7.31 6.78
C ARG A 699 -20.58 6.94 8.26
N SER A 700 -21.59 7.49 8.90
CA SER A 700 -21.86 7.37 10.34
C SER A 700 -22.75 6.18 10.68
N ASP A 701 -22.41 5.47 11.75
CA ASP A 701 -23.33 4.51 12.40
C ASP A 701 -24.61 5.18 12.93
N ASN A 702 -24.55 6.49 13.21
CA ASN A 702 -25.66 7.32 13.64
C ASN A 702 -26.43 7.99 12.48
N SER A 703 -26.13 7.63 11.21
CA SER A 703 -26.87 8.10 10.03
C SER A 703 -28.37 7.78 10.11
N TRP A 704 -29.20 8.63 9.49
CA TRP A 704 -30.65 8.44 9.55
C TRP A 704 -31.11 7.18 8.80
N ALA A 705 -30.38 6.76 7.76
CA ALA A 705 -30.64 5.52 7.06
C ALA A 705 -30.48 4.31 8.00
N ARG A 706 -29.40 4.24 8.79
CA ARG A 706 -29.19 3.14 9.78
C ARG A 706 -30.20 3.20 10.94
N LYS A 707 -30.73 4.39 11.28
CA LYS A 707 -31.79 4.58 12.30
C LYS A 707 -33.22 4.30 11.83
N LEU A 708 -33.45 4.17 10.53
CA LEU A 708 -34.79 3.97 9.96
C LEU A 708 -35.46 2.69 10.49
N LEU A 709 -36.73 2.82 10.92
CA LEU A 709 -37.61 1.68 11.13
C LEU A 709 -38.37 1.38 9.82
N LEU A 710 -38.06 0.23 9.20
CA LEU A 710 -38.78 -0.23 8.01
C LEU A 710 -40.23 -0.64 8.37
N PRO A 711 -41.21 -0.48 7.45
CA PRO A 711 -42.60 -0.86 7.70
C PRO A 711 -42.78 -2.32 8.17
N GLY A 712 -43.22 -2.47 9.41
CA GLY A 712 -43.42 -3.76 10.08
C GLY A 712 -42.25 -4.26 10.94
N TYR A 713 -41.21 -3.45 11.16
CA TYR A 713 -40.06 -3.80 12.01
C TYR A 713 -39.93 -2.84 13.20
N THR A 714 -39.44 -3.38 14.33
CA THR A 714 -39.12 -2.62 15.54
C THR A 714 -37.62 -2.43 15.76
N THR A 715 -36.79 -3.13 14.98
CA THR A 715 -35.33 -2.98 14.97
C THR A 715 -34.93 -2.02 13.84
N PRO A 716 -34.06 -1.02 14.10
CA PRO A 716 -33.56 -0.13 13.07
C PRO A 716 -32.83 -0.87 11.93
N LEU A 717 -32.83 -0.28 10.74
CA LEU A 717 -32.24 -0.83 9.52
C LEU A 717 -30.77 -1.22 9.70
N GLY A 718 -29.98 -0.40 10.42
CA GLY A 718 -28.59 -0.72 10.76
C GLY A 718 -28.49 -2.01 11.57
N GLY A 719 -29.24 -2.13 12.67
CA GLY A 719 -29.26 -3.35 13.48
C GLY A 719 -29.80 -4.60 12.73
N LEU A 720 -30.69 -4.43 11.77
CA LEU A 720 -31.10 -5.52 10.87
C LEU A 720 -29.96 -5.93 9.93
N SER A 721 -29.24 -4.97 9.36
CA SER A 721 -28.05 -5.19 8.52
C SER A 721 -26.94 -5.90 9.29
N ASP A 722 -26.58 -5.38 10.46
CA ASP A 722 -25.46 -5.87 11.28
C ASP A 722 -25.73 -7.29 11.82
N SER A 723 -27.00 -7.60 12.12
CA SER A 723 -27.44 -8.96 12.48
C SER A 723 -27.56 -9.92 11.29
N ARG A 724 -27.37 -9.43 10.05
CA ARG A 724 -27.38 -10.19 8.79
C ARG A 724 -28.64 -11.03 8.62
N THR A 725 -29.78 -10.46 9.03
CA THR A 725 -31.10 -11.07 8.88
C THR A 725 -31.36 -11.50 7.43
N THR A 726 -32.17 -12.52 7.22
CA THR A 726 -32.59 -12.96 5.87
C THR A 726 -33.61 -12.02 5.23
N SER A 727 -34.08 -11.00 5.95
CA SER A 727 -35.18 -10.12 5.53
C SER A 727 -34.74 -8.77 4.93
N VAL A 728 -33.46 -8.42 5.05
CA VAL A 728 -32.89 -7.13 4.64
C VAL A 728 -31.56 -7.35 3.92
N ASP A 729 -31.36 -6.69 2.78
CA ASP A 729 -30.06 -6.29 2.24
C ASP A 729 -29.99 -4.76 2.35
N PHE A 730 -28.89 -4.21 2.88
CA PHE A 730 -28.70 -2.77 3.03
C PHE A 730 -27.31 -2.35 2.56
N GLN A 731 -27.29 -1.56 1.49
CA GLN A 731 -26.08 -1.02 0.89
C GLN A 731 -26.03 0.49 1.11
N ASN A 732 -24.87 1.03 1.48
CA ASN A 732 -24.68 2.45 1.75
C ASN A 732 -23.46 2.99 0.99
N VAL A 733 -23.70 3.90 0.04
CA VAL A 733 -22.67 4.58 -0.77
C VAL A 733 -22.76 6.10 -0.64
N THR A 734 -23.39 6.58 0.44
CA THR A 734 -23.43 8.00 0.78
C THR A 734 -22.03 8.58 1.01
N CYS A 735 -21.85 9.86 0.69
CA CYS A 735 -20.55 10.51 0.78
C CYS A 735 -20.65 12.01 1.09
N SER A 736 -19.99 12.47 2.16
CA SER A 736 -19.95 13.87 2.57
C SER A 736 -19.40 14.78 1.46
N GLY A 737 -20.12 15.87 1.15
CA GLY A 737 -19.77 16.80 0.07
C GLY A 737 -20.18 16.39 -1.34
N ALA A 738 -20.86 15.25 -1.54
CA ALA A 738 -21.29 14.81 -2.87
C ALA A 738 -22.24 15.81 -3.57
N THR A 739 -22.02 16.00 -4.86
CA THR A 739 -22.89 16.69 -5.82
C THR A 739 -23.59 15.66 -6.72
N THR A 740 -24.61 16.07 -7.47
CA THR A 740 -25.30 15.22 -8.45
C THR A 740 -24.33 14.54 -9.42
N SER A 741 -23.27 15.24 -9.86
CA SER A 741 -22.23 14.71 -10.76
C SER A 741 -21.40 13.54 -10.22
N GLN A 742 -21.52 13.23 -8.92
CA GLN A 742 -20.85 12.11 -8.26
C GLN A 742 -21.84 10.97 -7.93
N LEU A 743 -23.12 11.17 -8.22
CA LEU A 743 -24.14 10.13 -8.23
C LEU A 743 -24.41 9.61 -9.66
N THR A 744 -24.18 10.40 -10.71
CA THR A 744 -24.41 10.00 -12.12
C THR A 744 -23.46 8.93 -12.64
N VAL A 745 -23.86 8.25 -13.72
CA VAL A 745 -23.04 7.29 -14.49
C VAL A 745 -21.79 7.95 -15.09
N GLY A 746 -20.68 7.22 -15.07
CA GLY A 746 -19.38 7.57 -15.65
C GLY A 746 -18.31 7.91 -14.61
N ASP A 747 -17.04 7.81 -15.02
CA ASP A 747 -15.92 8.18 -14.15
C ASP A 747 -15.87 9.72 -13.95
N PRO A 748 -15.58 10.21 -12.74
CA PRO A 748 -15.34 11.62 -12.50
C PRO A 748 -14.07 12.05 -13.24
N ASN A 749 -14.11 13.19 -13.92
CA ASN A 749 -12.98 13.74 -14.70
C ASN A 749 -11.68 14.01 -13.91
N SER A 750 -11.68 13.78 -12.58
CA SER A 750 -10.49 13.57 -11.77
C SER A 750 -10.90 12.93 -10.44
N TRP A 751 -10.24 11.84 -10.03
CA TRP A 751 -10.39 11.24 -8.70
C TRP A 751 -9.91 12.18 -7.58
N GLY A 752 -10.16 11.80 -6.31
CA GLY A 752 -9.74 12.58 -5.13
C GLY A 752 -10.49 13.90 -4.88
N ARG A 753 -11.62 14.15 -5.56
CA ARG A 753 -12.46 15.32 -5.26
C ARG A 753 -13.35 15.08 -4.03
N MET A 754 -13.52 16.13 -3.23
CA MET A 754 -14.56 16.23 -2.20
C MET A 754 -15.92 15.75 -2.72
N GLY A 755 -16.59 14.88 -1.97
CA GLY A 755 -17.85 14.24 -2.38
C GLY A 755 -17.71 12.95 -3.18
N ASN A 756 -16.50 12.44 -3.34
CA ASN A 756 -16.21 11.18 -4.02
C ASN A 756 -14.95 10.49 -3.49
N TYR A 757 -13.87 11.25 -3.24
CA TYR A 757 -12.68 10.79 -2.53
C TYR A 757 -12.10 9.45 -3.03
N HIS A 758 -11.95 9.27 -4.34
CA HIS A 758 -11.49 8.03 -4.98
C HIS A 758 -12.46 6.83 -4.94
N GLU A 759 -13.59 6.85 -4.22
CA GLU A 759 -14.64 5.83 -4.38
C GLU A 759 -15.29 5.93 -5.79
N LYS A 760 -15.95 4.89 -6.29
CA LYS A 760 -16.75 5.01 -7.54
C LYS A 760 -17.95 5.96 -7.38
N THR A 761 -18.49 6.46 -8.50
CA THR A 761 -19.77 7.18 -8.48
C THR A 761 -20.88 6.28 -7.94
N GLN A 762 -21.88 6.87 -7.29
CA GLN A 762 -22.79 6.08 -6.46
C GLN A 762 -23.69 5.15 -7.29
N VAL A 763 -24.09 5.52 -8.52
CA VAL A 763 -24.81 4.61 -9.44
C VAL A 763 -23.91 3.46 -9.91
N ASP A 764 -22.67 3.74 -10.32
CA ASP A 764 -21.75 2.73 -10.88
C ASP A 764 -21.09 1.83 -9.82
N SER A 765 -21.22 2.17 -8.53
CA SER A 765 -20.73 1.37 -7.39
C SER A 765 -21.26 -0.07 -7.31
N GLY A 766 -22.28 -0.41 -8.11
CA GLY A 766 -22.87 -1.75 -8.20
C GLY A 766 -23.92 -2.10 -7.13
N VAL A 767 -24.33 -1.12 -6.31
CA VAL A 767 -25.39 -1.31 -5.29
C VAL A 767 -26.81 -1.35 -5.87
N LEU A 768 -27.01 -0.74 -7.04
CA LEU A 768 -28.31 -0.68 -7.71
C LEU A 768 -28.50 -1.90 -8.61
N SER A 769 -29.70 -2.47 -8.59
CA SER A 769 -30.06 -3.56 -9.48
C SER A 769 -31.57 -3.60 -9.73
N PRO A 770 -32.04 -4.37 -10.72
CA PRO A 770 -33.46 -4.70 -10.87
C PRO A 770 -34.09 -5.36 -9.64
N ASP A 771 -33.29 -5.84 -8.68
CA ASP A 771 -33.78 -6.46 -7.45
C ASP A 771 -33.97 -5.49 -6.29
N THR A 772 -33.37 -4.30 -6.35
CA THR A 772 -33.52 -3.24 -5.35
C THR A 772 -35.00 -2.86 -5.17
N THR A 773 -35.43 -2.75 -3.90
CA THR A 773 -36.83 -2.46 -3.52
C THR A 773 -37.03 -1.02 -3.07
N LEU A 774 -35.98 -0.37 -2.54
CA LEU A 774 -36.02 0.98 -2.00
C LEU A 774 -34.67 1.67 -2.23
N VAL A 775 -34.69 2.88 -2.79
CA VAL A 775 -33.54 3.79 -2.83
C VAL A 775 -33.92 5.05 -2.06
N MET A 776 -33.03 5.49 -1.18
CA MET A 776 -33.23 6.66 -0.31
C MET A 776 -32.04 7.61 -0.48
N LEU A 777 -32.29 8.90 -0.70
CA LEU A 777 -31.21 9.86 -0.94
C LEU A 777 -31.48 11.31 -0.52
N THR A 778 -30.42 12.04 -0.18
CA THR A 778 -30.33 13.51 -0.15
C THR A 778 -29.32 13.97 -1.20
N ILE A 779 -29.69 14.87 -2.11
CA ILE A 779 -28.74 15.48 -3.05
C ILE A 779 -29.22 16.86 -3.52
N GLY A 780 -28.31 17.66 -4.07
CA GLY A 780 -28.56 18.99 -4.61
C GLY A 780 -28.03 20.15 -3.75
N GLY A 781 -27.63 19.91 -2.49
CA GLY A 781 -27.16 20.97 -1.59
C GLY A 781 -25.77 21.52 -1.94
N ASN A 782 -24.86 20.63 -2.32
CA ASN A 782 -23.47 20.98 -2.64
C ASN A 782 -23.31 21.54 -4.07
N ASP A 783 -24.25 21.25 -4.95
CA ASP A 783 -24.24 21.56 -6.37
C ASP A 783 -24.12 23.07 -6.65
N GLY A 784 -23.16 23.45 -7.50
CA GLY A 784 -22.80 24.85 -7.75
C GLY A 784 -22.33 25.63 -6.52
N GLY A 785 -22.06 24.95 -5.40
CA GLY A 785 -21.81 25.54 -4.09
C GLY A 785 -23.00 26.33 -3.57
N ASN A 786 -24.24 25.90 -3.84
CA ASN A 786 -25.42 26.70 -3.53
C ASN A 786 -25.69 26.77 -2.01
N PHE A 787 -25.86 25.63 -1.33
CA PHE A 787 -26.25 25.60 0.08
C PHE A 787 -25.04 25.90 0.99
N THR A 788 -23.88 25.35 0.66
CA THR A 788 -22.62 25.58 1.40
C THR A 788 -22.20 27.06 1.43
N ARG A 789 -22.26 27.76 0.28
CA ARG A 789 -21.99 29.21 0.25
C ARG A 789 -23.14 30.05 0.80
N ALA A 790 -24.39 29.58 0.73
CA ALA A 790 -25.50 30.25 1.41
C ALA A 790 -25.31 30.21 2.93
N VAL A 791 -24.95 29.06 3.52
CA VAL A 791 -24.61 28.98 4.94
C VAL A 791 -23.43 29.91 5.28
N GLN A 792 -22.36 29.90 4.49
CA GLN A 792 -21.23 30.81 4.71
C GLN A 792 -21.64 32.29 4.65
N ASN A 793 -22.37 32.71 3.63
CA ASN A 793 -22.65 34.13 3.40
C ASN A 793 -23.82 34.63 4.28
N CYS A 794 -24.92 33.89 4.35
CA CYS A 794 -26.12 34.28 5.08
C CYS A 794 -25.96 34.04 6.60
N TYR A 795 -25.42 32.88 7.04
CA TYR A 795 -25.12 32.66 8.47
C TYR A 795 -23.77 33.28 8.86
N VAL A 796 -22.64 32.76 8.36
CA VAL A 796 -21.29 33.08 8.91
C VAL A 796 -20.86 34.53 8.69
N ILE A 797 -21.25 35.17 7.58
CA ILE A 797 -20.89 36.56 7.26
C ILE A 797 -22.04 37.54 7.54
N GLY A 798 -23.30 37.09 7.51
CA GLY A 798 -24.48 37.92 7.67
C GLY A 798 -24.83 38.81 6.46
N VAL A 799 -24.25 38.54 5.29
CA VAL A 799 -24.44 39.32 4.05
C VAL A 799 -24.77 38.39 2.88
N CYS A 800 -26.00 38.45 2.38
CA CYS A 800 -26.53 37.46 1.44
C CYS A 800 -27.73 38.01 0.65
N ASP A 801 -27.83 37.75 -0.67
CA ASP A 801 -29.05 37.97 -1.47
C ASP A 801 -29.57 36.60 -1.97
N ARG A 802 -30.88 36.39 -1.87
CA ARG A 802 -31.61 35.21 -2.36
C ARG A 802 -31.29 34.91 -3.84
N LYS A 803 -31.12 35.95 -4.65
CA LYS A 803 -30.86 35.86 -6.11
C LYS A 803 -29.54 35.17 -6.45
N ASP A 804 -28.56 35.18 -5.54
CA ASP A 804 -27.25 34.55 -5.75
C ASP A 804 -27.34 33.00 -5.73
N TYR A 805 -28.47 32.46 -5.27
CA TYR A 805 -28.65 31.02 -5.02
C TYR A 805 -29.85 30.41 -5.74
N THR A 806 -30.98 31.11 -5.91
CA THR A 806 -32.19 30.51 -6.51
C THR A 806 -31.94 29.90 -7.89
N GLY A 807 -31.16 30.55 -8.75
CA GLY A 807 -30.79 29.99 -10.07
C GLY A 807 -29.86 28.77 -10.00
N LYS A 808 -29.05 28.64 -8.93
CA LYS A 808 -28.20 27.46 -8.70
C LYS A 808 -29.02 26.30 -8.13
N ILE A 809 -29.98 26.59 -7.23
CA ILE A 809 -30.95 25.61 -6.72
C ILE A 809 -31.78 25.07 -7.88
N ASP A 810 -32.24 25.93 -8.81
CA ASP A 810 -33.00 25.51 -9.98
C ASP A 810 -32.22 24.54 -10.88
N GLN A 811 -30.92 24.79 -11.10
CA GLN A 811 -30.05 23.87 -11.83
C GLN A 811 -29.84 22.56 -11.05
N ALA A 812 -29.48 22.65 -9.75
CA ALA A 812 -29.26 21.50 -8.89
C ALA A 812 -30.48 20.56 -8.79
N VAL A 813 -31.70 21.12 -8.83
CA VAL A 813 -32.94 20.33 -8.84
C VAL A 813 -33.16 19.65 -10.19
N ALA A 814 -32.85 20.30 -11.32
CA ALA A 814 -32.89 19.65 -12.63
C ALA A 814 -31.85 18.52 -12.75
N ASP A 815 -30.64 18.72 -12.23
CA ASP A 815 -29.59 17.71 -12.19
C ASP A 815 -29.98 16.55 -11.23
N THR A 816 -30.66 16.85 -10.13
CA THR A 816 -31.26 15.85 -9.22
C THR A 816 -32.32 15.01 -9.95
N GLY A 817 -33.12 15.61 -10.83
CA GLY A 817 -34.09 14.90 -11.67
C GLY A 817 -33.41 13.87 -12.58
N THR A 818 -32.31 14.27 -13.23
CA THR A 818 -31.47 13.38 -14.05
C THR A 818 -30.93 12.20 -13.24
N VAL A 819 -30.40 12.44 -12.04
CA VAL A 819 -29.92 11.37 -11.13
C VAL A 819 -31.06 10.39 -10.76
N ILE A 820 -32.27 10.87 -10.50
CA ILE A 820 -33.42 10.00 -10.17
C ILE A 820 -33.82 9.14 -11.38
N ASP A 821 -33.78 9.68 -12.60
CA ASP A 821 -34.06 8.91 -13.82
C ASP A 821 -32.98 7.84 -14.11
N GLU A 822 -31.69 8.14 -13.85
CA GLU A 822 -30.61 7.14 -13.92
C GLU A 822 -30.78 6.02 -12.87
N ILE A 823 -31.11 6.38 -11.63
CA ILE A 823 -31.44 5.41 -10.57
C ILE A 823 -32.66 4.56 -10.98
N ALA A 824 -33.69 5.17 -11.57
CA ALA A 824 -34.89 4.46 -12.01
C ALA A 824 -34.63 3.53 -13.20
N ALA A 825 -33.70 3.86 -14.08
CA ALA A 825 -33.25 3.00 -15.17
C ALA A 825 -32.49 1.77 -14.66
N THR A 826 -31.61 1.95 -13.66
CA THR A 826 -30.77 0.88 -13.09
C THR A 826 -31.53 0.01 -12.09
N ALA A 827 -32.47 0.59 -11.34
CA ALA A 827 -33.30 -0.08 -10.32
C ALA A 827 -34.82 0.07 -10.59
N PRO A 828 -35.35 -0.42 -11.73
CA PRO A 828 -36.74 -0.17 -12.18
C PRO A 828 -37.84 -0.71 -11.25
N ASN A 829 -37.49 -1.61 -10.33
CA ASN A 829 -38.43 -2.13 -9.34
C ASN A 829 -38.52 -1.28 -8.07
N ALA A 830 -37.51 -0.48 -7.76
CA ALA A 830 -37.41 0.25 -6.52
C ALA A 830 -38.46 1.36 -6.37
N GLN A 831 -38.85 1.62 -5.13
CA GLN A 831 -39.39 2.91 -4.73
C GLN A 831 -38.21 3.85 -4.43
N ILE A 832 -38.15 5.00 -5.10
CA ILE A 832 -37.16 6.05 -4.83
C ILE A 832 -37.78 7.07 -3.86
N VAL A 833 -37.04 7.52 -2.85
CA VAL A 833 -37.48 8.58 -1.94
C VAL A 833 -36.38 9.64 -1.79
N LEU A 834 -36.62 10.81 -2.38
CA LEU A 834 -35.78 11.99 -2.18
C LEU A 834 -36.17 12.64 -0.85
N MET A 835 -35.21 12.72 0.06
CA MET A 835 -35.31 13.47 1.31
C MET A 835 -34.81 14.90 1.06
N GLY A 836 -35.58 15.89 1.51
CA GLY A 836 -35.19 17.30 1.45
C GLY A 836 -34.16 17.70 2.51
N TYR A 837 -33.81 18.99 2.52
CA TYR A 837 -32.98 19.62 3.55
C TYR A 837 -33.85 20.39 4.57
N PRO A 838 -33.36 20.64 5.79
CA PRO A 838 -34.14 21.28 6.82
C PRO A 838 -33.91 22.81 6.80
N ARG A 839 -34.65 23.52 7.64
CA ARG A 839 -34.22 24.85 8.06
C ARG A 839 -33.07 24.69 9.05
N ILE A 840 -31.87 25.08 8.64
CA ILE A 840 -30.66 25.01 9.48
C ILE A 840 -30.81 25.89 10.73
N VAL A 841 -31.47 27.03 10.61
CA VAL A 841 -31.62 28.03 11.67
C VAL A 841 -33.06 28.12 12.17
N GLY A 842 -33.20 28.43 13.45
CA GLY A 842 -34.48 28.66 14.11
C GLY A 842 -35.20 29.91 13.63
N GLN A 843 -36.33 30.22 14.27
CA GLN A 843 -37.11 31.43 13.97
C GLN A 843 -36.50 32.69 14.61
N ASN A 844 -35.72 32.54 15.68
CA ASN A 844 -35.15 33.65 16.44
C ASN A 844 -33.65 33.74 16.17
N GLN A 845 -33.17 34.92 15.76
CA GLN A 845 -31.74 35.20 15.69
C GLN A 845 -31.12 35.24 17.09
N CYS A 846 -30.13 34.38 17.35
CA CYS A 846 -29.27 34.51 18.53
C CYS A 846 -27.98 35.32 18.25
N TRP A 847 -27.70 35.66 16.99
CA TRP A 847 -26.59 36.51 16.58
C TRP A 847 -26.84 37.11 15.17
N ALA A 848 -25.87 37.87 14.64
CA ALA A 848 -26.00 38.73 13.46
C ALA A 848 -25.93 38.03 12.08
N GLY A 849 -26.60 36.89 11.90
CA GLY A 849 -26.76 36.21 10.61
C GLY A 849 -28.11 36.48 9.93
N ASP A 850 -28.18 36.47 8.60
CA ASP A 850 -29.42 36.56 7.82
C ASP A 850 -30.18 35.22 7.79
N PHE A 851 -30.97 35.00 8.83
CA PHE A 851 -31.75 33.78 9.03
C PHE A 851 -32.98 33.73 8.11
N ASP A 852 -33.55 34.90 7.76
CA ASP A 852 -34.73 35.00 6.90
C ASP A 852 -34.42 34.57 5.47
N THR A 853 -33.27 34.97 4.94
CA THR A 853 -32.81 34.50 3.62
C THR A 853 -32.41 33.03 3.66
N LEU A 854 -31.70 32.55 4.68
CA LEU A 854 -31.31 31.13 4.76
C LEU A 854 -32.54 30.21 4.86
N ASN A 855 -33.52 30.57 5.69
CA ASN A 855 -34.78 29.84 5.80
C ASN A 855 -35.62 29.91 4.51
N TYR A 856 -35.63 31.05 3.83
CA TYR A 856 -36.27 31.17 2.50
C TYR A 856 -35.62 30.25 1.47
N LEU A 857 -34.29 30.13 1.44
CA LEU A 857 -33.59 29.26 0.49
C LEU A 857 -33.87 27.77 0.76
N ALA A 858 -33.94 27.37 2.04
CA ALA A 858 -34.36 26.01 2.41
C ALA A 858 -35.82 25.71 1.98
N ASP A 859 -36.76 26.63 2.23
CA ASP A 859 -38.15 26.50 1.76
C ASP A 859 -38.25 26.44 0.22
N TYR A 860 -37.48 27.29 -0.48
CA TYR A 860 -37.44 27.34 -1.94
C TYR A 860 -36.91 26.02 -2.55
N MET A 861 -35.83 25.49 -1.97
CA MET A 861 -35.27 24.20 -2.38
C MET A 861 -36.25 23.06 -2.15
N ARG A 862 -36.92 23.02 -0.98
CA ARG A 862 -37.99 22.05 -0.67
C ARG A 862 -39.11 22.12 -1.70
N ASP A 863 -39.61 23.32 -2.01
CA ASP A 863 -40.68 23.52 -3.00
C ASP A 863 -40.28 23.05 -4.39
N LYS A 864 -39.03 23.33 -4.83
CA LYS A 864 -38.52 22.92 -6.14
C LYS A 864 -38.26 21.41 -6.23
N GLN A 865 -37.56 20.82 -5.26
CA GLN A 865 -37.36 19.36 -5.20
C GLN A 865 -38.69 18.61 -5.17
N LYS A 866 -39.66 19.09 -4.39
CA LYS A 866 -41.01 18.50 -4.36
C LYS A 866 -41.72 18.61 -5.71
N ALA A 867 -41.67 19.77 -6.37
CA ALA A 867 -42.30 19.97 -7.67
C ALA A 867 -41.69 19.07 -8.76
N GLU A 868 -40.37 18.87 -8.72
CA GLU A 868 -39.65 17.97 -9.63
C GLU A 868 -40.04 16.51 -9.41
N VAL A 869 -40.02 16.04 -8.15
CA VAL A 869 -40.49 14.70 -7.78
C VAL A 869 -41.96 14.47 -8.16
N ASP A 870 -42.84 15.44 -7.92
CA ASP A 870 -44.24 15.37 -8.37
C ASP A 870 -44.35 15.42 -9.91
N GLY A 871 -43.35 15.96 -10.62
CA GLY A 871 -43.15 15.84 -12.06
C GLY A 871 -42.84 14.42 -12.50
N LEU A 872 -41.69 13.90 -12.07
CA LEU A 872 -41.22 12.54 -12.38
C LEU A 872 -42.25 11.47 -12.00
N LYS A 873 -42.96 11.63 -10.88
CA LYS A 873 -44.06 10.76 -10.47
C LYS A 873 -45.25 10.77 -11.46
N ARG A 874 -45.56 11.91 -12.08
CA ARG A 874 -46.56 12.00 -13.16
C ARG A 874 -46.05 11.41 -14.48
N SER A 875 -44.74 11.41 -14.70
CA SER A 875 -44.09 10.73 -15.83
C SER A 875 -44.11 9.19 -15.72
N GLY A 876 -44.38 8.67 -14.51
CA GLY A 876 -44.45 7.22 -14.23
C GLY A 876 -43.32 6.69 -13.36
N THR A 877 -42.33 7.50 -13.02
CA THR A 877 -41.23 7.13 -12.13
C THR A 877 -41.75 6.84 -10.72
N LYS A 878 -41.33 5.73 -10.11
CA LYS A 878 -41.70 5.35 -8.73
C LYS A 878 -40.95 6.19 -7.71
N VAL A 879 -41.29 7.47 -7.61
CA VAL A 879 -40.58 8.44 -6.75
C VAL A 879 -41.53 9.12 -5.76
N ALA A 880 -40.99 9.48 -4.59
CA ALA A 880 -41.67 10.23 -3.54
C ALA A 880 -40.71 11.24 -2.90
N PHE A 881 -41.28 12.27 -2.26
CA PHE A 881 -40.52 13.32 -1.57
C PHE A 881 -40.83 13.27 -0.08
N ALA A 882 -39.79 13.33 0.75
CA ALA A 882 -39.90 13.39 2.21
C ALA A 882 -39.44 14.78 2.69
N ASP A 883 -40.32 15.51 3.38
CA ASP A 883 -40.07 16.89 3.84
C ASP A 883 -39.66 16.90 5.32
N PRO A 884 -38.40 17.22 5.67
CA PRO A 884 -37.97 17.29 7.07
C PRO A 884 -38.33 18.62 7.75
N ILE A 885 -38.69 19.68 7.01
CA ILE A 885 -38.92 21.02 7.57
C ILE A 885 -40.02 21.02 8.66
N PRO A 886 -41.17 20.33 8.51
CA PRO A 886 -42.18 20.25 9.56
C PRO A 886 -41.71 19.55 10.83
N ALA A 887 -40.88 18.51 10.71
CA ALA A 887 -40.43 17.68 11.83
C ALA A 887 -39.26 18.31 12.61
N LEU A 888 -38.40 19.08 11.94
CA LEU A 888 -37.25 19.76 12.57
C LEU A 888 -37.58 21.21 12.97
N LYS A 889 -38.84 21.63 12.88
CA LYS A 889 -39.27 22.98 13.29
C LYS A 889 -39.13 23.16 14.81
N GLY A 890 -38.34 24.14 15.25
CA GLY A 890 -38.02 24.36 16.66
C GLY A 890 -36.75 23.64 17.12
N HIS A 891 -36.04 23.02 16.17
CA HIS A 891 -34.78 22.30 16.38
C HIS A 891 -33.63 22.83 15.51
N GLY A 892 -33.77 24.03 14.93
CA GLY A 892 -32.70 24.70 14.20
C GLY A 892 -31.71 25.37 15.14
N LEU A 893 -30.61 25.90 14.61
CA LEU A 893 -29.65 26.72 15.38
C LEU A 893 -30.34 27.94 16.00
N CYS A 894 -29.94 28.28 17.22
CA CYS A 894 -30.57 29.29 18.08
C CYS A 894 -31.97 28.91 18.64
N ASP A 895 -32.57 27.77 18.30
CA ASP A 895 -33.71 27.23 19.05
C ASP A 895 -33.21 26.57 20.37
N SER A 896 -34.12 26.29 21.31
CA SER A 896 -33.74 25.76 22.64
C SER A 896 -33.36 24.27 22.65
N ASP A 897 -33.70 23.52 21.60
CA ASP A 897 -33.38 22.09 21.44
C ASP A 897 -32.78 21.85 20.04
N GLU A 898 -31.61 22.44 19.80
CA GLU A 898 -30.92 22.38 18.52
C GLU A 898 -30.54 20.94 18.11
N TRP A 899 -31.12 20.45 17.02
CA TRP A 899 -30.76 19.18 16.38
C TRP A 899 -29.76 19.33 15.23
N ILE A 900 -29.40 20.55 14.86
CA ILE A 900 -28.36 20.89 13.87
C ILE A 900 -27.10 21.38 14.59
N ASN A 901 -25.92 21.02 14.09
CA ASN A 901 -24.63 21.51 14.57
C ASN A 901 -24.38 22.97 14.17
N GLY A 902 -23.79 23.75 15.09
CA GLY A 902 -23.37 25.12 14.79
C GLY A 902 -22.07 25.14 13.99
N MET A 903 -21.20 26.11 14.30
CA MET A 903 -19.78 25.98 13.95
C MET A 903 -19.14 24.96 14.90
N VAL A 904 -18.57 23.90 14.36
CA VAL A 904 -17.87 22.87 15.12
C VAL A 904 -16.37 23.07 14.95
N ALA A 905 -15.63 23.13 16.05
CA ALA A 905 -14.17 23.10 16.03
C ALA A 905 -13.71 21.65 15.79
N GLY A 906 -13.04 21.42 14.68
CA GLY A 906 -12.37 20.16 14.34
C GLY A 906 -10.85 20.26 14.54
N PRO A 907 -10.11 19.18 14.23
CA PRO A 907 -10.59 17.96 13.55
C PRO A 907 -11.41 17.02 14.45
N ASN A 908 -12.54 16.51 13.91
CA ASN A 908 -13.38 15.47 14.51
C ASN A 908 -13.37 14.20 13.63
N GLY A 909 -12.24 13.51 13.60
CA GLY A 909 -11.97 12.36 12.71
C GLY A 909 -10.81 12.64 11.77
N ASP A 910 -10.17 11.59 11.26
CA ASP A 910 -8.91 11.67 10.51
C ASP A 910 -9.11 12.12 9.04
N GLY A 911 -10.35 12.06 8.54
CA GLY A 911 -10.76 12.65 7.25
C GLY A 911 -11.23 14.11 7.34
N ASP A 912 -11.36 14.67 8.54
CA ASP A 912 -11.74 16.08 8.74
C ASP A 912 -10.57 17.04 8.42
N PHE A 913 -10.82 18.34 8.40
CA PHE A 913 -9.76 19.33 8.16
C PHE A 913 -8.78 19.43 9.35
N HIS A 914 -7.48 19.23 9.09
CA HIS A 914 -6.39 19.40 10.06
C HIS A 914 -5.50 20.60 9.73
N ASP A 915 -4.84 21.18 10.74
CA ASP A 915 -3.86 22.26 10.54
C ASP A 915 -2.48 21.70 10.16
N GLY A 916 -1.77 22.39 9.28
CA GLY A 916 -0.43 22.01 8.82
C GLY A 916 -0.36 21.02 7.64
N ASP A 917 -1.48 20.51 7.14
CA ASP A 917 -1.50 19.57 6.01
C ASP A 917 -0.99 20.18 4.68
N PRO A 918 -0.47 19.35 3.76
CA PRO A 918 0.05 19.80 2.47
C PRO A 918 -0.98 20.67 1.70
N ALA A 919 -0.57 21.88 1.35
CA ALA A 919 -1.50 23.00 1.24
C ALA A 919 -2.52 22.92 0.09
N ASN A 920 -3.79 22.65 0.41
CA ASN A 920 -4.93 23.07 -0.42
C ASN A 920 -6.23 23.42 0.36
N GLN A 921 -6.16 24.50 1.14
CA GLN A 921 -7.25 25.47 1.47
C GLN A 921 -8.38 25.14 2.48
N ALA A 922 -8.25 25.79 3.66
CA ALA A 922 -9.28 26.51 4.45
C ALA A 922 -10.32 25.71 5.30
N PRO A 923 -10.84 26.28 6.42
CA PRO A 923 -10.56 27.58 7.04
C PRO A 923 -10.02 27.45 8.48
N CYS A 924 -8.80 26.96 8.65
CA CYS A 924 -8.16 26.87 9.97
C CYS A 924 -7.73 28.23 10.53
N LEU A 925 -7.91 28.45 11.83
CA LEU A 925 -7.50 29.68 12.51
C LEU A 925 -6.04 29.58 12.93
N LEU A 926 -5.15 30.24 12.18
CA LEU A 926 -3.72 30.34 12.51
C LEU A 926 -3.50 31.05 13.87
N LYS A 927 -3.46 30.26 14.94
CA LYS A 927 -3.03 30.67 16.29
C LYS A 927 -1.87 29.78 16.73
N PRO A 928 -0.73 30.36 17.16
CA PRO A 928 0.40 29.58 17.65
C PRO A 928 0.00 28.64 18.81
N GLY A 929 0.04 27.34 18.56
CA GLY A 929 -0.26 26.29 19.55
C GLY A 929 -1.73 25.97 19.77
N GLN A 930 -2.62 26.24 18.81
CA GLN A 930 -4.00 25.74 18.80
C GLN A 930 -4.40 25.22 17.42
N ASP A 931 -4.43 23.90 17.27
CA ASP A 931 -4.83 23.20 16.05
C ASP A 931 -6.37 23.24 15.94
N ILE A 932 -6.94 24.29 15.33
CA ILE A 932 -8.40 24.49 15.24
C ILE A 932 -8.81 24.84 13.81
N CYS A 933 -9.49 23.88 13.18
CA CYS A 933 -10.17 24.04 11.90
C CYS A 933 -11.69 24.06 12.08
N LEU A 934 -12.44 24.58 11.09
CA LEU A 934 -13.90 24.42 11.07
C LEU A 934 -14.20 23.02 10.55
N SER A 935 -14.75 22.15 11.40
CA SER A 935 -15.06 20.76 11.06
C SER A 935 -16.13 20.67 9.97
N LEU A 936 -16.02 19.65 9.12
CA LEU A 936 -17.06 19.22 8.18
C LEU A 936 -18.43 18.98 8.87
N GLU A 937 -18.43 18.64 10.15
CA GLU A 937 -19.64 18.46 10.98
C GLU A 937 -20.52 19.71 11.11
N SER A 938 -19.96 20.89 10.84
CA SER A 938 -20.65 22.17 10.99
C SER A 938 -21.91 22.23 10.12
N PHE A 939 -23.02 22.73 10.67
CA PHE A 939 -24.32 22.86 9.98
C PHE A 939 -25.00 21.56 9.55
N HIS A 940 -24.49 20.40 9.97
CA HIS A 940 -25.11 19.09 9.72
C HIS A 940 -25.95 18.58 10.92
N PRO A 941 -26.85 17.61 10.73
CA PRO A 941 -27.67 17.08 11.81
C PRO A 941 -26.85 16.35 12.90
N LYS A 942 -27.09 16.71 14.16
CA LYS A 942 -26.63 15.96 15.35
C LYS A 942 -27.28 14.57 15.38
N ASN A 943 -26.84 13.73 16.31
CA ASN A 943 -27.43 12.43 16.60
C ASN A 943 -28.98 12.44 16.79
N ALA A 944 -29.54 13.53 17.33
CA ALA A 944 -30.99 13.76 17.44
C ALA A 944 -31.62 14.15 16.08
N GLY A 945 -30.97 15.01 15.30
CA GLY A 945 -31.42 15.41 13.97
C GLY A 945 -31.51 14.23 13.00
N THR A 946 -30.51 13.34 12.99
CA THR A 946 -30.59 12.11 12.18
C THR A 946 -31.68 11.14 12.68
N ALA A 947 -32.07 11.17 13.95
CA ALA A 947 -33.25 10.45 14.43
C ALA A 947 -34.57 11.08 13.92
N GLY A 948 -34.65 12.42 13.86
CA GLY A 948 -35.76 13.14 13.23
C GLY A 948 -35.91 12.82 11.74
N TYR A 949 -34.81 12.81 10.99
CA TYR A 949 -34.79 12.38 9.59
C TYR A 949 -35.27 10.93 9.40
N ALA A 950 -34.87 10.02 10.29
CA ALA A 950 -35.32 8.62 10.25
C ALA A 950 -36.84 8.49 10.46
N GLN A 951 -37.43 9.32 11.33
CA GLN A 951 -38.88 9.40 11.54
C GLN A 951 -39.61 9.94 10.30
N VAL A 952 -39.07 11.01 9.68
CA VAL A 952 -39.62 11.60 8.44
C VAL A 952 -39.62 10.57 7.31
N MET A 953 -38.52 9.83 7.12
CA MET A 953 -38.45 8.76 6.13
C MET A 953 -39.44 7.62 6.45
N GLY A 954 -39.50 7.17 7.71
CA GLY A 954 -40.45 6.12 8.14
C GLY A 954 -41.92 6.51 7.90
N GLN A 955 -42.28 7.78 8.13
CA GLN A 955 -43.61 8.30 7.80
C GLN A 955 -43.83 8.35 6.29
N ALA A 956 -42.89 8.87 5.51
CA ALA A 956 -43.00 8.93 4.05
C ALA A 956 -43.19 7.53 3.42
N LEU A 957 -42.45 6.52 3.89
CA LEU A 957 -42.62 5.11 3.48
C LEU A 957 -44.01 4.56 3.86
N THR A 958 -44.55 4.96 5.00
CA THR A 958 -45.90 4.58 5.44
C THR A 958 -46.97 5.24 4.55
N ASP A 959 -46.84 6.52 4.25
CA ASP A 959 -47.80 7.31 3.47
C ASP A 959 -47.89 6.85 2.01
N ILE A 960 -46.77 6.44 1.41
CA ILE A 960 -46.74 5.84 0.06
C ILE A 960 -47.08 4.34 0.06
N GLY A 961 -47.29 3.74 1.23
CA GLY A 961 -47.64 2.33 1.38
C GLY A 961 -46.54 1.35 1.00
N TYR A 962 -45.27 1.75 1.13
CA TYR A 962 -44.12 0.88 0.85
C TYR A 962 -44.11 -0.34 1.78
N LYS A 963 -43.88 -1.53 1.21
CA LYS A 963 -43.93 -2.82 1.93
C LYS A 963 -42.74 -3.73 1.66
N GLY A 964 -41.78 -3.33 0.83
CA GLY A 964 -40.76 -4.23 0.28
C GLY A 964 -41.23 -4.93 -1.00
N SER A 965 -40.56 -6.03 -1.34
CA SER A 965 -40.85 -6.93 -2.48
C SER A 965 -42.20 -7.63 -2.39
#